data_AF-A0A094HDL3-F1
#
_entry.id   AF-A0A094HDL3-F1
#
_cell.length_a   1.000
_cell.length_b   1.000
_cell.length_c   1.000
_cell.angle_alpha   90.00
_cell.angle_beta   90.00
_cell.angle_gamma   90.00
#
_symmetry.space_group_name_H-M   'P 1'
#
loop_
_entity.id
_entity.type
_entity.pdbx_description
1 polymer ?
#
loop_
_entity_poly.entity_id
_entity_poly.type
_entity_poly.pdbx_seq_one_letter_code
_entity_poly.pdbx_strand_id
1 'polypeptide(L)'
;MTKETVAFLGPVSSYSHQATLGCFPEADYELVPVVTIRDIFEAVQSGTASRGVVPFENSTNGSVVFTLDLFADRELSYPDISVCGEIYQDVHHCLLGHKSSSLPQDTDGASTPTPAVPKPLKPRTKPLSSLDKIQRIYSHPQAFGQCELFLGAYLKGIERIDVTSTSKAAELVKADTTGTSAAIASEAASVVHKLDVLARNIEDTVDNTTRFFVLRKGLENDKVDDAGLFAQAGAHEKSLVSFTVDHKSPGALADALDSFKSYQLNLTSINSRPSKIRPFQYIFFVEFEGSKLHDPQGVVKGAFELLDKAAQSWRWLGSWTDQLSAKMGARSPSNSIYDKLRHDKSSPYGLLELTLAKFLPDSVNRTLPKEAPTGAWQLPAGYHLVFFPPPTANLLDDGTDDMHFPGKPWVRRMWAGGSIEFRTDGRRRYLTSKHHQDDALRCNEQIKDAVVKGSVGNEKVWVDITRAIGPTRAYRKLNLSAAEAVDKAAIIETRNLVFMPAKTPEEAIDDVSKPTRIIKPTIKPDFSVSIIPDANLLFRFSALTFNAHRIHLDREYARTVEGFRNLVVHGPLSILLMLKVLSSQMRSLETGIPQMVKSITYKNLTPLFADEKMTICVRRQPRASAASTEADATETPIKADSIQAAADSGITKWDVWIENAEGGYAVKGTAETVTAGYASPTDPKRLVRLVKG
;
A
#
# COMPACT_ATOMS: atom_id res chain seq x y z
N MET A 1 28.06 26.15 21.91
CA MET A 1 26.62 26.39 22.16
C MET A 1 26.16 25.32 23.14
N THR A 2 25.40 25.68 24.17
CA THR A 2 24.77 24.72 25.09
C THR A 2 23.70 23.96 24.31
N LYS A 3 23.71 22.62 24.39
CA LYS A 3 22.68 21.78 23.77
C LYS A 3 21.34 22.05 24.43
N GLU A 4 20.27 21.95 23.65
CA GLU A 4 18.93 22.04 24.21
C GLU A 4 18.54 20.73 24.91
N THR A 5 17.89 20.86 26.07
CA THR A 5 17.50 19.71 26.90
C THR A 5 16.12 19.18 26.52
N VAL A 6 16.01 17.89 26.24
CA VAL A 6 14.75 17.19 25.93
C VAL A 6 14.48 16.13 26.99
N ALA A 7 13.40 16.32 27.77
CA ALA A 7 12.97 15.36 28.78
C ALA A 7 12.12 14.24 28.14
N PHE A 8 12.31 12.99 28.56
CA PHE A 8 11.51 11.87 28.09
C PHE A 8 11.22 10.86 29.21
N LEU A 9 10.17 10.06 29.04
CA LEU A 9 9.81 9.03 30.03
C LEU A 9 10.87 7.91 30.02
N GLY A 10 11.64 7.86 31.10
CA GLY A 10 12.73 6.90 31.27
C GLY A 10 12.25 5.46 31.49
N PRO A 11 13.20 4.54 31.69
CA PRO A 11 14.65 4.76 31.68
C PRO A 11 15.23 4.76 30.24
N VAL A 12 16.56 4.90 30.12
CA VAL A 12 17.29 4.72 28.85
C VAL A 12 16.92 3.36 28.22
N SER A 13 17.00 3.29 26.89
CA SER A 13 16.58 2.17 26.03
C SER A 13 15.07 1.87 25.98
N SER A 14 14.23 2.65 26.66
CA SER A 14 12.77 2.52 26.56
C SER A 14 12.26 2.84 25.15
N TYR A 15 11.00 2.55 24.86
CA TYR A 15 10.39 2.99 23.60
C TYR A 15 10.28 4.52 23.52
N SER A 16 10.06 5.19 24.65
CA SER A 16 10.13 6.65 24.74
C SER A 16 11.53 7.17 24.39
N HIS A 17 12.59 6.56 24.91
CA HIS A 17 13.96 6.91 24.56
C HIS A 17 14.23 6.76 23.06
N GLN A 18 13.79 5.66 22.46
CA GLN A 18 13.94 5.42 21.01
C GLN A 18 13.16 6.45 20.19
N ALA A 19 11.93 6.78 20.59
CA ALA A 19 11.13 7.82 19.96
C ALA A 19 11.86 9.17 20.02
N THR A 20 12.40 9.53 21.17
CA THR A 20 13.17 10.76 21.36
C THR A 20 14.43 10.77 20.49
N LEU A 21 15.23 9.71 20.49
CA LEU A 21 16.44 9.60 19.67
C LEU A 21 16.17 9.73 18.17
N GLY A 22 15.04 9.19 17.69
CA GLY A 22 14.66 9.26 16.28
C GLY A 22 14.37 10.67 15.78
N CYS A 23 14.04 11.60 16.70
CA CYS A 23 13.68 12.97 16.37
C CYS A 23 14.71 14.00 16.84
N PHE A 24 15.43 13.71 17.93
CA PHE A 24 16.37 14.63 18.57
C PHE A 24 17.76 13.98 18.59
N PRO A 25 18.61 14.25 17.59
CA PRO A 25 19.96 13.70 17.55
C PRO A 25 20.78 14.16 18.75
N GLU A 26 21.48 13.23 19.41
CA GLU A 26 22.34 13.54 20.57
C GLU A 26 23.50 14.48 20.22
N ALA A 27 23.80 14.69 18.93
CA ALA A 27 24.77 15.69 18.48
C ALA A 27 24.34 17.11 18.87
N ASP A 28 23.03 17.38 18.80
CA ASP A 28 22.44 18.72 18.93
C ASP A 28 21.66 18.90 20.24
N TYR A 29 21.13 17.80 20.79
CA TYR A 29 20.28 17.79 21.99
C TYR A 29 20.88 16.99 23.15
N GLU A 30 20.53 17.38 24.38
CA GLU A 30 20.79 16.62 25.60
C GLU A 30 19.50 15.90 26.02
N LEU A 31 19.50 14.57 25.97
CA LEU A 31 18.32 13.76 26.28
C LEU A 31 18.33 13.33 27.75
N VAL A 32 17.31 13.75 28.50
CA VAL A 32 17.24 13.51 29.95
C VAL A 32 16.07 12.57 30.28
N PRO A 33 16.32 11.36 30.81
CA PRO A 33 15.27 10.48 31.29
C PRO A 33 14.69 11.02 32.60
N VAL A 34 13.36 11.04 32.71
CA VAL A 34 12.64 11.32 33.97
C VAL A 34 11.74 10.15 34.36
N VAL A 35 11.22 10.15 35.59
CA VAL A 35 10.58 8.98 36.19
C VAL A 35 9.09 8.90 35.81
N THR A 36 8.40 10.03 35.78
CA THR A 36 6.96 10.09 35.52
C THR A 36 6.61 11.03 34.37
N ILE A 37 5.42 10.85 33.78
CA ILE A 37 4.91 11.77 32.75
C ILE A 37 4.70 13.18 33.35
N ARG A 38 4.33 13.27 34.63
CA ARG A 38 4.21 14.56 35.34
C ARG A 38 5.54 15.30 35.38
N ASP A 39 6.63 14.60 35.67
CA ASP A 39 7.98 15.20 35.73
C ASP A 39 8.36 15.83 34.38
N ILE A 40 7.89 15.26 33.26
CA ILE A 40 8.10 15.85 31.92
C ILE A 40 7.35 17.16 31.78
N PHE A 41 6.08 17.20 32.20
CA PHE A 41 5.29 18.43 32.20
C PHE A 41 5.94 19.50 33.10
N GLU A 42 6.37 19.13 34.31
CA GLU A 42 7.07 20.03 35.25
C GLU A 42 8.40 20.54 34.68
N ALA A 43 9.17 19.67 34.02
CA ALA A 43 10.44 20.05 33.40
C ALA A 43 10.25 21.08 32.27
N VAL A 44 9.24 20.87 31.42
CA VAL A 44 8.90 21.81 30.34
C VAL A 44 8.30 23.11 30.90
N GLN A 45 7.39 23.02 31.87
CA GLN A 45 6.75 24.17 32.51
C GLN A 45 7.76 25.09 33.21
N SER A 46 8.74 24.50 33.91
CA SER A 46 9.81 25.23 34.59
C SER A 46 10.88 25.78 33.66
N GLY A 47 10.94 25.30 32.41
CA GLY A 47 11.99 25.63 31.44
C GLY A 47 13.31 24.90 31.69
N THR A 48 13.34 23.88 32.56
CA THR A 48 14.51 23.01 32.76
C THR A 48 14.72 22.07 31.57
N ALA A 49 13.66 21.76 30.82
CA ALA A 49 13.74 21.15 29.49
C ALA A 49 13.06 22.06 28.46
N SER A 50 13.65 22.22 27.28
CA SER A 50 13.04 22.98 26.18
C SER A 50 11.88 22.19 25.55
N ARG A 51 11.98 20.85 25.54
CA ARG A 51 10.96 19.94 25.01
C ARG A 51 10.72 18.75 25.93
N GLY A 52 9.53 18.16 25.82
CA GLY A 52 9.16 16.94 26.54
C GLY A 52 8.53 15.90 25.61
N VAL A 53 8.96 14.64 25.66
CA VAL A 53 8.37 13.55 24.85
C VAL A 53 7.50 12.66 25.72
N VAL A 54 6.18 12.72 25.52
CA VAL A 54 5.19 11.99 26.32
C VAL A 54 4.42 10.97 25.50
N PRO A 55 4.18 9.74 26.00
CA PRO A 55 3.31 8.79 25.31
C PRO A 55 1.87 9.32 25.32
N PHE A 56 1.18 9.21 24.18
CA PHE A 56 -0.19 9.69 24.04
C PHE A 56 -1.16 8.56 23.74
N GLU A 57 -0.80 7.62 22.86
CA GLU A 57 -1.69 6.53 22.45
C GLU A 57 -0.92 5.32 21.95
N ASN A 58 -1.47 4.12 22.15
CA ASN A 58 -0.95 2.88 21.59
C ASN A 58 -2.01 2.20 20.72
N SER A 59 -1.63 1.69 19.55
CA SER A 59 -2.57 1.08 18.59
C SER A 59 -3.30 -0.17 19.12
N THR A 60 -2.79 -0.82 20.15
CA THR A 60 -3.40 -2.02 20.75
C THR A 60 -4.15 -1.72 22.05
N ASN A 61 -3.72 -0.71 22.82
CA ASN A 61 -4.21 -0.45 24.17
C ASN A 61 -4.93 0.90 24.34
N GLY A 62 -5.03 1.70 23.28
CA GLY A 62 -5.70 2.99 23.29
C GLY A 62 -4.90 4.10 23.96
N SER A 63 -5.59 5.15 24.39
CA SER A 63 -4.95 6.39 24.85
C SER A 63 -4.32 6.29 26.24
N VAL A 64 -3.21 6.99 26.43
CA VAL A 64 -2.50 7.11 27.71
C VAL A 64 -3.21 8.12 28.60
N VAL A 65 -4.03 7.58 29.49
CA VAL A 65 -4.88 8.35 30.42
C VAL A 65 -4.12 9.39 31.24
N PHE A 66 -2.91 9.07 31.71
CA PHE A 66 -2.12 10.00 32.53
C PHE A 66 -1.73 11.28 31.79
N THR A 67 -1.42 11.18 30.49
CA THR A 67 -1.11 12.33 29.64
C THR A 67 -2.34 13.21 29.45
N LEU A 68 -3.51 12.62 29.19
CA LEU A 68 -4.79 13.34 29.10
C LEU A 68 -5.17 14.01 30.42
N ASP A 69 -4.93 13.37 31.56
CA ASP A 69 -5.22 13.96 32.87
C ASP A 69 -4.32 15.15 33.21
N LEU A 70 -3.10 15.20 32.69
CA LEU A 70 -2.21 16.36 32.82
C LEU A 70 -2.63 17.51 31.88
N PHE A 71 -3.02 17.20 30.64
CA PHE A 71 -3.60 18.20 29.73
C PHE A 71 -4.96 18.74 30.18
N ALA A 72 -5.73 17.97 30.94
CA ALA A 72 -6.96 18.44 31.56
C ALA A 72 -6.71 19.62 32.52
N ASP A 73 -5.48 19.69 33.06
CA ASP A 73 -4.93 20.83 33.80
C ASP A 73 -5.90 21.48 34.79
N ARG A 74 -6.56 20.64 35.58
CA ARG A 74 -7.67 21.03 36.48
C ARG A 74 -7.24 22.05 37.55
N GLU A 75 -5.95 22.07 37.85
CA GLU A 75 -5.32 22.94 38.85
C GLU A 75 -4.55 24.11 38.19
N LEU A 76 -4.65 24.27 36.86
CA LEU A 76 -3.96 25.31 36.08
C LEU A 76 -2.44 25.35 36.34
N SER A 77 -1.85 24.17 36.52
CA SER A 77 -0.41 24.00 36.76
C SER A 77 0.40 24.09 35.48
N TYR A 78 -0.23 23.80 34.33
CA TYR A 78 0.42 23.73 33.02
C TYR A 78 -0.29 24.58 31.95
N PRO A 79 -0.64 25.85 32.22
CA PRO A 79 -1.58 26.61 31.39
C PRO A 79 -1.04 26.93 29.98
N ASP A 80 0.28 26.98 29.83
CA ASP A 80 0.99 27.35 28.60
C ASP A 80 1.77 26.19 27.98
N ILE A 81 1.54 24.94 28.41
CA ILE A 81 2.04 23.77 27.69
C ILE A 81 1.22 23.55 26.42
N SER A 82 1.92 23.36 25.30
CA SER A 82 1.34 22.99 24.01
C SER A 82 2.09 21.84 23.35
N VAL A 83 1.40 21.11 22.47
CA VAL A 83 1.96 20.10 21.57
C VAL A 83 2.48 20.80 20.32
N CYS A 84 3.74 20.53 19.98
CA CYS A 84 4.41 21.09 18.80
C CYS A 84 4.87 20.03 17.79
N GLY A 85 4.69 18.75 18.11
CA GLY A 85 5.09 17.64 17.24
C GLY A 85 4.54 16.32 17.73
N GLU A 86 4.66 15.31 16.88
CA GLU A 86 4.28 13.94 17.19
C GLU A 86 5.32 12.95 16.66
N ILE A 87 5.45 11.81 17.33
CA ILE A 87 6.42 10.76 16.97
C ILE A 87 5.70 9.41 17.04
N TYR A 88 5.96 8.54 16.07
CA TYR A 88 5.37 7.20 16.02
C TYR A 88 6.46 6.13 16.11
N GLN A 89 6.57 5.47 17.27
CA GLN A 89 7.53 4.40 17.51
C GLN A 89 6.87 3.02 17.35
N ASP A 90 7.43 2.20 16.48
CA ASP A 90 7.00 0.80 16.36
C ASP A 90 7.50 -0.01 17.55
N VAL A 91 6.63 -0.87 18.07
CA VAL A 91 6.89 -1.69 19.24
C VAL A 91 7.17 -3.11 18.78
N HIS A 92 8.46 -3.46 18.74
CA HIS A 92 8.92 -4.82 18.52
C HIS A 92 9.53 -5.36 19.80
N HIS A 93 9.06 -6.52 20.25
CA HIS A 93 9.55 -7.20 21.44
C HIS A 93 10.59 -8.24 21.05
N CYS A 94 11.69 -8.23 21.77
CA CYS A 94 12.75 -9.24 21.70
C CYS A 94 12.84 -9.96 23.03
N LEU A 95 13.16 -11.25 22.97
CA LEU A 95 13.62 -11.99 24.14
C LEU A 95 15.13 -11.78 24.26
N LEU A 96 15.57 -11.16 25.36
CA LEU A 96 16.97 -10.86 25.64
C LEU A 96 17.48 -11.71 26.80
N GLY A 97 18.74 -12.13 26.74
CA GLY A 97 19.39 -12.90 27.81
C GLY A 97 20.83 -13.24 27.46
N HIS A 98 21.36 -14.32 28.05
CA HIS A 98 22.71 -14.80 27.76
C HIS A 98 22.65 -16.04 26.86
N LYS A 99 23.34 -15.99 25.72
CA LYS A 99 23.32 -17.06 24.73
C LYS A 99 24.00 -18.32 25.26
N SER A 100 23.33 -19.47 25.13
CA SER A 100 23.96 -20.78 25.31
C SER A 100 24.72 -21.19 24.05
N SER A 101 25.85 -21.89 24.20
CA SER A 101 26.65 -22.44 23.08
C SER A 101 25.96 -23.59 22.33
N SER A 102 24.80 -24.05 22.78
CA SER A 102 23.98 -25.09 22.17
C SER A 102 23.03 -24.56 21.09
N LEU A 103 22.91 -25.31 19.98
CA LEU A 103 21.92 -25.03 18.94
C LEU A 103 20.49 -25.25 19.47
N PRO A 104 19.47 -24.57 18.93
CA PRO A 104 18.07 -24.79 19.32
C PRO A 104 17.66 -26.25 19.04
N GLN A 105 17.00 -26.90 20.00
CA GLN A 105 16.30 -28.17 19.73
C GLN A 105 15.02 -27.87 18.92
N ASP A 106 14.75 -28.64 17.87
CA ASP A 106 13.59 -28.46 16.99
C ASP A 106 12.34 -29.01 17.69
N THR A 107 11.83 -28.27 18.67
CA THR A 107 10.53 -28.56 19.29
C THR A 107 9.45 -27.97 18.39
N ASP A 108 8.51 -28.81 17.93
CA ASP A 108 7.28 -28.35 17.28
C ASP A 108 6.54 -27.40 18.23
N GLY A 109 6.76 -26.09 18.07
CA GLY A 109 6.27 -25.01 18.94
C GLY A 109 4.76 -24.80 18.85
N ALA A 110 3.97 -25.85 19.08
CA ALA A 110 2.52 -25.80 19.17
C ALA A 110 2.10 -25.62 20.64
N SER A 111 1.39 -24.53 20.94
CA SER A 111 0.67 -24.36 22.20
C SER A 111 -0.27 -25.55 22.44
N THR A 112 -0.44 -26.00 23.68
CA THR A 112 -1.34 -27.13 24.00
C THR A 112 -2.79 -26.73 23.72
N PRO A 113 -3.58 -27.49 22.94
CA PRO A 113 -4.99 -27.16 22.65
C PRO A 113 -5.81 -27.07 23.94
N THR A 114 -6.66 -26.04 24.05
CA THR A 114 -7.67 -25.93 25.12
C THR A 114 -9.08 -26.09 24.53
N PRO A 115 -10.08 -26.47 25.35
CA PRO A 115 -11.47 -26.60 24.89
C PRO A 115 -12.05 -25.31 24.26
N ALA A 116 -11.55 -24.14 24.66
CA ALA A 116 -11.94 -22.85 24.11
C ALA A 116 -11.27 -22.49 22.76
N VAL A 117 -10.12 -23.11 22.44
CA VAL A 117 -9.33 -22.83 21.23
C VAL A 117 -8.83 -24.15 20.62
N PRO A 118 -9.66 -24.83 19.81
CA PRO A 118 -9.38 -26.19 19.32
C PRO A 118 -8.26 -26.29 18.27
N LYS A 119 -7.78 -25.16 17.73
CA LYS A 119 -6.60 -25.09 16.85
C LYS A 119 -5.54 -24.23 17.54
N PRO A 120 -4.40 -24.78 17.99
CA PRO A 120 -3.41 -23.98 18.68
C PRO A 120 -2.79 -22.96 17.72
N LEU A 121 -2.90 -21.68 18.10
CA LEU A 121 -2.23 -20.59 17.39
C LEU A 121 -0.72 -20.79 17.53
N LYS A 122 -0.03 -20.80 16.39
CA LYS A 122 1.44 -20.95 16.36
C LYS A 122 2.10 -19.58 16.55
N PRO A 123 3.19 -19.51 17.32
CA PRO A 123 3.97 -18.29 17.42
C PRO A 123 4.54 -17.90 16.05
N ARG A 124 4.66 -16.60 15.81
CA ARG A 124 5.12 -16.05 14.53
C ARG A 124 6.61 -16.30 14.26
N THR A 125 7.38 -16.50 15.32
CA THR A 125 8.84 -16.60 15.27
C THR A 125 9.34 -17.81 16.05
N LYS A 126 10.57 -18.23 15.74
CA LYS A 126 11.31 -19.29 16.44
C LYS A 126 12.49 -18.66 17.22
N PRO A 127 12.94 -19.30 18.33
CA PRO A 127 14.17 -18.89 19.02
C PRO A 127 15.40 -18.94 18.10
N LEU A 128 16.34 -18.03 18.32
CA LEU A 128 17.64 -17.95 17.64
C LEU A 128 18.72 -18.79 18.33
N SER A 129 18.51 -19.16 19.59
CA SER A 129 19.37 -20.03 20.40
C SER A 129 18.54 -20.94 21.30
N SER A 130 19.15 -21.97 21.88
CA SER A 130 18.51 -22.79 22.93
C SER A 130 18.08 -21.91 24.11
N LEU A 131 16.86 -22.17 24.61
CA LEU A 131 16.25 -21.47 25.75
C LEU A 131 16.20 -22.32 27.03
N ASP A 132 16.81 -23.51 27.02
CA ASP A 132 16.64 -24.55 28.05
C ASP A 132 17.13 -24.13 29.45
N LYS A 133 18.00 -23.12 29.51
CA LYS A 133 18.55 -22.59 30.76
C LYS A 133 17.71 -21.47 31.38
N ILE A 134 16.72 -20.95 30.65
CA ILE A 134 15.90 -19.84 31.13
C ILE A 134 14.89 -20.36 32.15
N GLN A 135 14.95 -19.81 33.36
CA GLN A 135 14.09 -20.16 34.49
C GLN A 135 13.11 -19.04 34.88
N ARG A 136 13.45 -17.79 34.53
CA ARG A 136 12.63 -16.61 34.84
C ARG A 136 12.68 -15.57 33.74
N ILE A 137 11.57 -14.87 33.56
CA ILE A 137 11.40 -13.82 32.55
C ILE A 137 10.91 -12.56 33.25
N TYR A 138 11.60 -11.44 33.00
CA TYR A 138 11.22 -10.12 33.48
C TYR A 138 10.59 -9.31 32.35
N SER A 139 9.49 -8.61 32.62
CA SER A 139 8.99 -7.54 31.75
C SER A 139 7.89 -6.73 32.42
N HIS A 140 7.40 -5.71 31.72
CA HIS A 140 6.18 -5.02 32.10
C HIS A 140 4.95 -5.93 31.82
N PRO A 141 3.90 -5.93 32.67
CA PRO A 141 2.70 -6.75 32.48
C PRO A 141 2.10 -6.66 31.07
N GLN A 142 2.08 -5.46 30.50
CA GLN A 142 1.57 -5.22 29.15
C GLN A 142 2.40 -5.93 28.06
N ALA A 143 3.72 -6.03 28.22
CA ALA A 143 4.58 -6.73 27.26
C ALA A 143 4.38 -8.25 27.35
N PHE A 144 4.10 -8.80 28.54
CA PHE A 144 3.72 -10.20 28.68
C PHE A 144 2.43 -10.53 27.93
N GLY A 145 1.39 -9.69 28.08
CA GLY A 145 0.12 -9.84 27.35
C GLY A 145 0.22 -9.65 25.84
N GLN A 146 1.34 -9.12 25.34
CA GLN A 146 1.61 -8.95 23.91
C GLN A 146 2.45 -10.09 23.32
N CYS A 147 2.94 -11.04 24.12
CA CYS A 147 3.85 -12.10 23.67
C CYS A 147 3.37 -13.50 24.10
N GLU A 148 2.05 -13.69 24.30
CA GLU A 148 1.52 -14.89 24.93
C GLU A 148 1.74 -16.14 24.09
N LEU A 149 1.66 -16.03 22.75
CA LEU A 149 1.82 -17.18 21.86
C LEU A 149 3.26 -17.70 21.88
N PHE A 150 4.25 -16.80 21.85
CA PHE A 150 5.66 -17.17 21.92
C PHE A 150 6.00 -17.80 23.26
N LEU A 151 5.58 -17.17 24.36
CA LEU A 151 5.83 -17.68 25.71
C LEU A 151 5.12 -19.02 25.96
N GLY A 152 3.90 -19.18 25.48
CA GLY A 152 3.12 -20.42 25.59
C GLY A 152 3.73 -21.60 24.82
N ALA A 153 4.41 -21.31 23.70
CA ALA A 153 5.03 -22.33 22.87
C ALA A 153 6.42 -22.75 23.34
N TYR A 154 7.29 -21.82 23.75
CA TYR A 154 8.71 -22.10 24.00
C TYR A 154 9.15 -21.96 25.46
N LEU A 155 8.38 -21.27 26.30
CA LEU A 155 8.75 -20.97 27.70
C LEU A 155 7.60 -21.31 28.65
N LYS A 156 6.96 -22.46 28.40
CA LYS A 156 5.83 -22.94 29.20
C LYS A 156 6.30 -23.33 30.61
N GLY A 157 5.66 -22.78 31.63
CA GLY A 157 5.97 -23.07 33.04
C GLY A 157 7.16 -22.28 33.61
N ILE A 158 7.76 -21.39 32.83
CA ILE A 158 8.82 -20.48 33.28
C ILE A 158 8.20 -19.35 34.10
N GLU A 159 8.88 -18.96 35.18
CA GLU A 159 8.43 -17.90 36.09
C GLU A 159 8.40 -16.54 35.38
N ARG A 160 7.28 -15.81 35.48
CA ARG A 160 7.13 -14.46 34.92
C ARG A 160 7.09 -13.45 36.06
N ILE A 161 7.98 -12.46 36.02
CA ILE A 161 8.15 -11.47 37.07
C ILE A 161 7.85 -10.08 36.50
N ASP A 162 6.81 -9.46 37.03
CA ASP A 162 6.38 -8.13 36.64
C ASP A 162 7.34 -7.06 37.17
N VAL A 163 7.72 -6.14 36.28
CA VAL A 163 8.57 -5.00 36.60
C VAL A 163 8.01 -3.71 36.01
N THR A 164 8.57 -2.59 36.42
CA THR A 164 8.05 -1.24 36.08
C THR A 164 8.26 -0.85 34.62
N SER A 165 9.20 -1.45 33.89
CA SER A 165 9.41 -1.21 32.46
C SER A 165 10.15 -2.35 31.76
N THR A 166 10.03 -2.42 30.44
CA THR A 166 10.78 -3.36 29.59
C THR A 166 12.30 -3.14 29.66
N SER A 167 12.75 -1.88 29.74
CA SER A 167 14.16 -1.57 29.98
C SER A 167 14.64 -2.03 31.36
N LYS A 168 13.83 -1.84 32.41
CA LYS A 168 14.18 -2.33 33.75
C LYS A 168 14.36 -3.84 33.77
N ALA A 169 13.56 -4.58 32.99
CA ALA A 169 13.75 -6.01 32.82
C ALA A 169 15.13 -6.35 32.23
N ALA A 170 15.55 -5.65 31.16
CA ALA A 170 16.89 -5.85 30.58
C ALA A 170 18.02 -5.51 31.58
N GLU A 171 17.85 -4.47 32.39
CA GLU A 171 18.80 -4.11 33.45
C GLU A 171 18.93 -5.23 34.50
N LEU A 172 17.82 -5.82 34.94
CA LEU A 172 17.82 -6.92 35.90
C LEU A 172 18.49 -8.18 35.34
N VAL A 173 18.24 -8.50 34.07
CA VAL A 173 18.88 -9.64 33.40
C VAL A 173 20.37 -9.44 33.24
N LYS A 174 20.81 -8.22 32.92
CA LYS A 174 22.24 -7.88 32.89
C LYS A 174 22.93 -8.10 34.24
N ALA A 175 22.22 -7.84 35.34
CA ALA A 175 22.75 -8.06 36.69
C ALA A 175 22.78 -9.56 37.08
N ASP A 176 22.05 -10.42 36.36
CA ASP A 176 22.02 -11.85 36.62
C ASP A 176 23.25 -12.56 36.02
N THR A 177 24.21 -12.88 36.90
CA THR A 177 25.44 -13.60 36.53
C THR A 177 25.22 -15.10 36.26
N THR A 178 24.05 -15.66 36.60
CA THR A 178 23.75 -17.09 36.40
C THR A 178 23.40 -17.43 34.95
N GLY A 179 23.00 -16.43 34.16
CA GLY A 179 22.54 -16.62 32.78
C GLY A 179 21.21 -17.37 32.67
N THR A 180 20.43 -17.45 33.75
CA THR A 180 19.13 -18.16 33.79
C THR A 180 17.93 -17.24 33.64
N SER A 181 18.15 -15.92 33.61
CA SER A 181 17.10 -14.93 33.43
C SER A 181 17.01 -14.44 31.98
N ALA A 182 15.79 -14.12 31.54
CA ALA A 182 15.53 -13.44 30.28
C ALA A 182 14.64 -12.21 30.48
N ALA A 183 14.67 -11.28 29.53
CA ALA A 183 13.86 -10.07 29.53
C ALA A 183 13.08 -9.97 28.22
N ILE A 184 11.84 -9.49 28.29
CA ILE A 184 11.12 -9.03 27.11
C ILE A 184 11.33 -7.52 27.03
N ALA A 185 12.05 -7.07 26.00
CA ALA A 185 12.38 -5.67 25.81
C ALA A 185 12.62 -5.29 24.34
N SER A 186 12.88 -4.01 24.08
CA SER A 186 13.28 -3.54 22.77
C SER A 186 14.64 -4.11 22.37
N GLU A 187 14.89 -4.22 21.07
CA GLU A 187 16.22 -4.61 20.59
C GLU A 187 17.31 -3.61 21.03
N ALA A 188 16.99 -2.31 21.11
CA ALA A 188 17.92 -1.29 21.58
C ALA A 188 18.46 -1.59 22.99
N ALA A 189 17.64 -2.20 23.87
CA ALA A 189 18.07 -2.62 25.19
C ALA A 189 19.17 -3.69 25.15
N SER A 190 19.21 -4.54 24.10
CA SER A 190 20.28 -5.54 23.94
C SER A 190 21.65 -4.89 23.77
N VAL A 191 21.73 -3.80 23.00
CA VAL A 191 22.96 -3.06 22.73
C VAL A 191 23.43 -2.33 23.98
N VAL A 192 22.51 -1.61 24.64
CA VAL A 192 22.80 -0.81 25.84
C VAL A 192 23.23 -1.71 27.02
N HIS A 193 22.53 -2.81 27.22
CA HIS A 193 22.79 -3.72 28.35
C HIS A 193 23.79 -4.84 28.02
N LYS A 194 24.27 -4.93 26.77
CA LYS A 194 25.17 -5.99 26.27
C LYS A 194 24.59 -7.39 26.49
N LEU A 195 23.31 -7.54 26.17
CA LEU A 195 22.60 -8.82 26.22
C LEU A 195 22.48 -9.42 24.83
N ASP A 196 22.42 -10.74 24.75
CA ASP A 196 22.16 -11.45 23.51
C ASP A 196 20.67 -11.42 23.16
N VAL A 197 20.37 -11.31 21.87
CA VAL A 197 19.02 -11.44 21.35
C VAL A 197 18.72 -12.93 21.12
N LEU A 198 17.92 -13.51 22.02
CA LEU A 198 17.54 -14.92 22.00
C LEU A 198 16.37 -15.20 21.05
N ALA A 199 15.49 -14.22 20.84
CA ALA A 199 14.42 -14.25 19.85
C ALA A 199 14.00 -12.82 19.45
N ARG A 200 13.58 -12.64 18.20
CA ARG A 200 13.17 -11.35 17.64
C ARG A 200 11.69 -11.37 17.31
N ASN A 201 11.04 -10.22 17.42
CA ASN A 201 9.66 -9.99 17.04
C ASN A 201 8.72 -11.04 17.65
N ILE A 202 8.81 -11.21 18.97
CA ILE A 202 8.06 -12.22 19.71
C ILE A 202 6.62 -11.78 20.04
N GLU A 203 6.26 -10.56 19.64
CA GLU A 203 4.92 -10.03 19.80
C GLU A 203 3.87 -10.76 18.92
N ASP A 204 2.67 -10.89 19.47
CA ASP A 204 1.55 -11.59 18.84
C ASP A 204 1.01 -10.81 17.62
N THR A 205 1.06 -9.48 17.63
CA THR A 205 0.59 -8.57 16.56
C THR A 205 1.73 -7.78 15.92
N VAL A 206 1.69 -7.58 14.59
CA VAL A 206 2.80 -6.92 13.84
C VAL A 206 2.73 -5.39 13.90
N ASP A 207 1.51 -4.86 14.03
CA ASP A 207 1.20 -3.45 13.82
C ASP A 207 1.06 -2.68 15.14
N ASN A 208 1.86 -3.05 16.15
CA ASN A 208 1.89 -2.35 17.42
C ASN A 208 2.73 -1.08 17.31
N THR A 209 2.09 0.08 17.42
CA THR A 209 2.74 1.39 17.32
C THR A 209 2.29 2.25 18.48
N THR A 210 3.24 2.96 19.10
CA THR A 210 2.95 3.98 20.11
C THR A 210 3.18 5.36 19.52
N ARG A 211 2.17 6.22 19.67
CA ARG A 211 2.19 7.64 19.34
C ARG A 211 2.61 8.45 20.56
N PHE A 212 3.55 9.36 20.35
CA PHE A 212 4.07 10.29 21.34
C PHE A 212 3.79 11.72 20.92
N PHE A 213 3.57 12.59 21.88
CA PHE A 213 3.56 14.03 21.68
C PHE A 213 4.87 14.66 22.13
N VAL A 214 5.27 15.68 21.39
CA VAL A 214 6.36 16.58 21.74
C VAL A 214 5.75 17.85 22.31
N LEU A 215 6.06 18.10 23.57
CA LEU A 215 5.59 19.23 24.34
C LEU A 215 6.60 20.36 24.28
N ARG A 216 6.09 21.59 24.33
CA ARG A 216 6.85 22.81 24.58
C ARG A 216 6.08 23.74 25.51
N LYS A 217 6.79 24.72 26.06
CA LYS A 217 6.20 25.86 26.76
C LYS A 217 5.93 27.00 25.77
N GLY A 218 4.75 27.60 25.85
CA GLY A 218 4.32 28.73 25.02
C GLY A 218 3.13 28.39 24.11
N LEU A 219 2.24 29.37 23.92
CA LEU A 219 1.00 29.24 23.15
C LEU A 219 1.02 30.04 21.82
N GLU A 220 1.94 30.98 21.63
CA GLU A 220 2.04 31.83 20.43
C GLU A 220 3.50 32.14 20.09
N ASN A 221 3.85 32.05 18.79
CA ASN A 221 4.96 32.64 18.02
C ASN A 221 6.33 33.00 18.64
N ASP A 222 6.67 32.60 19.86
CA ASP A 222 8.01 32.79 20.41
C ASP A 222 8.94 31.70 19.85
N LYS A 223 9.50 32.04 18.68
CA LYS A 223 10.48 31.32 17.85
C LYS A 223 9.91 30.20 16.97
N VAL A 224 9.64 30.59 15.74
CA VAL A 224 9.46 29.73 14.55
C VAL A 224 10.80 29.06 14.19
N ASP A 225 11.35 28.23 15.07
CA ASP A 225 12.52 27.37 14.78
C ASP A 225 12.17 25.87 14.78
N ASP A 226 10.94 25.49 15.17
CA ASP A 226 10.47 24.08 15.09
C ASP A 226 10.18 23.62 13.65
N ALA A 227 10.10 24.56 12.70
CA ALA A 227 9.91 24.28 11.28
C ALA A 227 11.07 23.44 10.69
N GLY A 228 12.21 23.30 11.37
CA GLY A 228 13.28 22.40 10.92
C GLY A 228 13.08 20.92 11.30
N LEU A 229 12.49 20.63 12.47
CA LEU A 229 12.43 19.27 13.04
C LEU A 229 11.31 18.42 12.46
N PHE A 230 10.14 19.03 12.22
CA PHE A 230 8.93 18.32 11.81
C PHE A 230 8.33 18.81 10.49
N ALA A 231 8.83 19.92 9.92
CA ALA A 231 8.20 20.45 8.71
C ALA A 231 8.53 19.61 7.48
N GLN A 232 7.49 19.30 6.73
CA GLN A 232 7.57 18.76 5.40
C GLN A 232 6.74 19.66 4.47
N ALA A 233 7.31 20.03 3.33
CA ALA A 233 6.62 20.88 2.35
C ALA A 233 5.33 20.19 1.88
N GLY A 234 4.19 20.84 2.09
CA GLY A 234 2.87 20.32 1.69
C GLY A 234 2.27 19.26 2.62
N ALA A 235 2.81 19.06 3.82
CA ALA A 235 2.21 18.14 4.79
C ALA A 235 0.95 18.72 5.44
N HIS A 236 -0.01 17.84 5.70
CA HIS A 236 -1.21 18.16 6.48
C HIS A 236 -0.82 18.50 7.92
N GLU A 237 -1.61 19.36 8.57
CA GLU A 237 -1.43 19.72 9.97
C GLU A 237 -2.65 19.31 10.79
N LYS A 238 -2.43 19.05 12.08
CA LYS A 238 -3.48 18.75 13.05
C LYS A 238 -3.44 19.71 14.21
N SER A 239 -4.57 19.79 14.90
CA SER A 239 -4.72 20.52 16.16
C SER A 239 -5.38 19.65 17.21
N LEU A 240 -5.04 19.91 18.47
CA LEU A 240 -5.73 19.36 19.63
C LEU A 240 -6.37 20.48 20.43
N VAL A 241 -7.62 20.29 20.79
CA VAL A 241 -8.34 21.15 21.73
C VAL A 241 -8.93 20.32 22.84
N SER A 242 -9.16 20.95 23.97
CA SER A 242 -10.00 20.42 25.03
C SER A 242 -11.17 21.34 25.31
N PHE A 243 -12.32 20.81 25.70
CA PHE A 243 -13.48 21.61 26.07
C PHE A 243 -14.40 20.89 27.05
N THR A 244 -15.21 21.66 27.77
CA THR A 244 -16.29 21.17 28.64
C THR A 244 -17.63 21.62 28.09
N VAL A 245 -18.67 20.82 28.28
CA VAL A 245 -20.04 21.15 27.86
C VAL A 245 -21.00 21.18 29.04
N ASP A 246 -22.15 21.83 28.87
CA ASP A 246 -23.21 21.75 29.87
C ASP A 246 -23.91 20.39 29.83
N HIS A 247 -23.56 19.53 30.79
CA HIS A 247 -24.16 18.19 30.92
C HIS A 247 -25.65 18.18 31.32
N LYS A 248 -26.28 19.34 31.50
CA LYS A 248 -27.73 19.46 31.70
C LYS A 248 -28.50 19.69 30.40
N SER A 249 -27.82 20.17 29.36
CA SER A 249 -28.43 20.56 28.10
C SER A 249 -28.38 19.40 27.09
N PRO A 250 -29.53 18.87 26.63
CA PRO A 250 -29.56 17.82 25.60
C PRO A 250 -28.84 18.28 24.34
N GLY A 251 -27.95 17.46 23.80
CA GLY A 251 -27.23 17.78 22.56
C GLY A 251 -25.97 18.63 22.74
N ALA A 252 -25.63 19.10 23.95
CA ALA A 252 -24.51 20.04 24.15
C ALA A 252 -23.16 19.55 23.61
N LEU A 253 -22.89 18.23 23.67
CA LEU A 253 -21.69 17.66 23.02
C LEU A 253 -21.80 17.68 21.50
N ALA A 254 -22.98 17.38 20.93
CA ALA A 254 -23.20 17.44 19.50
C ALA A 254 -23.05 18.87 18.98
N ASP A 255 -23.57 19.87 19.70
CA ASP A 255 -23.44 21.30 19.35
C ASP A 255 -21.96 21.74 19.33
N ALA A 256 -21.18 21.31 20.31
CA ALA A 256 -19.73 21.56 20.33
C ALA A 256 -19.01 20.89 19.15
N LEU A 257 -19.41 19.66 18.77
CA LEU A 257 -18.83 18.97 17.61
C LEU A 257 -19.29 19.55 16.26
N ASP A 258 -20.50 20.12 16.19
CA ASP A 258 -21.04 20.76 14.99
C ASP A 258 -20.25 22.02 14.61
N SER A 259 -19.53 22.61 15.57
CA SER A 259 -18.58 23.72 15.35
C SER A 259 -17.48 23.34 14.35
N PHE A 260 -16.99 22.11 14.38
CA PHE A 260 -15.99 21.61 13.42
C PHE A 260 -16.62 21.20 12.09
N LYS A 261 -17.79 20.54 12.15
CA LYS A 261 -18.52 20.08 10.97
C LYS A 261 -18.97 21.23 10.08
N SER A 262 -19.40 22.35 10.65
CA SER A 262 -19.80 23.56 9.91
C SER A 262 -18.69 24.11 9.02
N TYR A 263 -17.44 23.87 9.40
CA TYR A 263 -16.24 24.27 8.68
C TYR A 263 -15.55 23.09 7.96
N GLN A 264 -16.22 21.93 7.87
CA GLN A 264 -15.72 20.71 7.22
C GLN A 264 -14.36 20.23 7.77
N LEU A 265 -14.09 20.48 9.04
CA LEU A 265 -12.88 19.99 9.71
C LEU A 265 -13.07 18.53 10.13
N ASN A 266 -12.22 17.65 9.63
CA ASN A 266 -12.26 16.22 9.96
C ASN A 266 -11.72 15.99 11.39
N LEU A 267 -12.45 15.22 12.20
CA LEU A 267 -12.01 14.84 13.54
C LEU A 267 -11.29 13.49 13.48
N THR A 268 -10.06 13.41 13.99
CA THR A 268 -9.25 12.19 13.96
C THR A 268 -9.28 11.42 15.28
N SER A 269 -9.62 12.08 16.39
CA SER A 269 -9.75 11.43 17.70
C SER A 269 -10.66 12.25 18.63
N ILE A 270 -11.41 11.54 19.47
CA ILE A 270 -12.15 12.12 20.60
C ILE A 270 -11.95 11.28 21.85
N ASN A 271 -11.54 11.93 22.94
CA ASN A 271 -11.30 11.30 24.23
C ASN A 271 -12.02 12.08 25.34
N SER A 272 -12.50 11.41 26.38
CA SER A 272 -13.14 12.06 27.52
C SER A 272 -12.46 11.72 28.85
N ARG A 273 -12.38 12.72 29.73
CA ARG A 273 -11.88 12.56 31.11
C ARG A 273 -12.88 13.17 32.09
N PRO A 274 -13.11 12.57 33.28
CA PRO A 274 -13.93 13.20 34.30
C PRO A 274 -13.39 14.60 34.66
N SER A 275 -14.25 15.62 34.74
CA SER A 275 -13.81 16.99 35.08
C SER A 275 -13.33 17.12 36.53
N LYS A 276 -13.83 16.25 37.42
CA LYS A 276 -13.65 16.29 38.89
C LYS A 276 -14.20 17.54 39.59
N ILE A 277 -14.84 18.46 38.85
CA ILE A 277 -15.56 19.61 39.41
C ILE A 277 -16.92 19.16 39.96
N ARG A 278 -17.64 18.34 39.19
CA ARG A 278 -18.88 17.67 39.62
C ARG A 278 -18.93 16.22 39.13
N PRO A 279 -19.66 15.34 39.83
CA PRO A 279 -19.91 13.98 39.35
C PRO A 279 -20.51 13.97 37.93
N PHE A 280 -20.07 13.02 37.11
CA PHE A 280 -20.59 12.78 35.75
C PHE A 280 -20.45 13.95 34.77
N GLN A 281 -19.54 14.88 35.03
CA GLN A 281 -19.11 15.89 34.06
C GLN A 281 -17.75 15.52 33.47
N TYR A 282 -17.53 15.91 32.22
CA TYR A 282 -16.38 15.50 31.44
C TYR A 282 -15.70 16.68 30.74
N ILE A 283 -14.39 16.54 30.59
CA ILE A 283 -13.56 17.31 29.68
C ILE A 283 -13.34 16.43 28.46
N PHE A 284 -13.64 16.96 27.28
CA PHE A 284 -13.43 16.30 25.99
C PHE A 284 -12.15 16.81 25.37
N PHE A 285 -11.37 15.92 24.78
CA PHE A 285 -10.19 16.20 23.99
C PHE A 285 -10.51 15.80 22.56
N VAL A 286 -10.41 16.75 21.64
CA VAL A 286 -10.71 16.55 20.23
C VAL A 286 -9.50 16.92 19.40
N GLU A 287 -9.04 15.95 18.62
CA GLU A 287 -8.04 16.14 17.59
C GLU A 287 -8.71 16.25 16.23
N PHE A 288 -8.25 17.19 15.41
CA PHE A 288 -8.81 17.44 14.10
C PHE A 288 -7.75 17.90 13.10
N GLU A 289 -8.05 17.69 11.81
CA GLU A 289 -7.24 18.17 10.69
C GLU A 289 -7.43 19.68 10.51
N GLY A 290 -6.33 20.43 10.58
CA GLY A 290 -6.33 21.89 10.58
C GLY A 290 -5.35 22.44 11.61
N SER A 291 -4.88 23.66 11.37
CA SER A 291 -3.85 24.31 12.20
C SER A 291 -4.30 25.70 12.61
N LYS A 292 -4.20 26.03 13.90
CA LYS A 292 -4.36 27.43 14.35
C LYS A 292 -3.21 28.31 13.86
N LEU A 293 -2.02 27.72 13.67
CA LEU A 293 -0.79 28.45 13.33
C LEU A 293 -0.71 28.79 11.84
N HIS A 294 -1.27 27.93 10.97
CA HIS A 294 -1.30 28.13 9.52
C HIS A 294 -2.75 28.03 8.99
N ASP A 295 -3.54 29.07 9.21
CA ASP A 295 -4.95 29.16 8.79
C ASP A 295 -5.22 30.35 7.85
N PRO A 296 -4.70 30.33 6.60
CA PRO A 296 -4.85 31.47 5.69
C PRO A 296 -6.31 31.75 5.29
N GLN A 297 -7.18 30.74 5.37
CA GLN A 297 -8.59 30.83 5.01
C GLN A 297 -9.49 31.12 6.23
N GLY A 298 -8.94 31.13 7.45
CA GLY A 298 -9.70 31.40 8.67
C GLY A 298 -10.70 30.29 9.05
N VAL A 299 -10.51 29.06 8.54
CA VAL A 299 -11.43 27.94 8.73
C VAL A 299 -11.39 27.45 10.18
N VAL A 300 -10.18 27.26 10.73
CA VAL A 300 -9.97 26.83 12.11
C VAL A 300 -10.38 27.94 13.07
N LYS A 301 -10.05 29.19 12.74
CA LYS A 301 -10.51 30.36 13.50
C LYS A 301 -12.04 30.41 13.60
N GLY A 302 -12.75 30.23 12.48
CA GLY A 302 -14.21 30.21 12.47
C GLY A 302 -14.82 29.07 13.29
N ALA A 303 -14.22 27.88 13.23
CA ALA A 303 -14.66 26.75 14.06
C ALA A 303 -14.47 27.04 15.55
N PHE A 304 -13.38 27.71 15.95
CA PHE A 304 -13.16 28.12 17.34
C PHE A 304 -14.16 29.18 17.80
N GLU A 305 -14.55 30.12 16.93
CA GLU A 305 -15.59 31.11 17.26
C GLU A 305 -16.97 30.47 17.48
N LEU A 306 -17.27 29.35 16.81
CA LEU A 306 -18.47 28.55 17.10
C LEU A 306 -18.32 27.74 18.38
N LEU A 307 -17.15 27.12 18.58
CA LEU A 307 -16.87 26.34 19.79
C LEU A 307 -16.94 27.20 21.05
N ASP A 308 -16.49 28.46 20.98
CA ASP A 308 -16.56 29.42 22.08
C ASP A 308 -18.00 29.69 22.55
N LYS A 309 -18.96 29.61 21.63
CA LYS A 309 -20.40 29.79 21.93
C LYS A 309 -21.05 28.51 22.45
N ALA A 310 -20.58 27.35 21.99
CA ALA A 310 -21.19 26.05 22.30
C ALA A 310 -20.61 25.38 23.56
N ALA A 311 -19.32 25.59 23.84
CA ALA A 311 -18.65 25.02 25.00
C ALA A 311 -18.80 25.93 26.24
N GLN A 312 -18.79 25.32 27.44
CA GLN A 312 -18.70 26.08 28.70
C GLN A 312 -17.31 26.68 28.91
N SER A 313 -16.28 25.97 28.45
CA SER A 313 -14.89 26.40 28.43
C SER A 313 -14.14 25.55 27.42
N TRP A 314 -13.10 26.09 26.80
CA TRP A 314 -12.23 25.36 25.90
C TRP A 314 -10.80 25.88 25.96
N ARG A 315 -9.86 25.04 25.57
CA ARG A 315 -8.43 25.33 25.53
C ARG A 315 -7.82 24.70 24.29
N TRP A 316 -7.08 25.51 23.54
CA TRP A 316 -6.19 25.02 22.49
C TRP A 316 -4.92 24.43 23.09
N LEU A 317 -4.56 23.23 22.65
CA LEU A 317 -3.45 22.45 23.19
C LEU A 317 -2.29 22.30 22.21
N GLY A 318 -2.38 22.82 20.99
CA GLY A 318 -1.27 22.80 20.02
C GLY A 318 -1.73 22.60 18.58
N SER A 319 -0.86 22.96 17.63
CA SER A 319 -0.97 22.59 16.21
C SER A 319 0.39 22.10 15.74
N TRP A 320 0.43 21.03 14.94
CA TRP A 320 1.67 20.42 14.47
C TRP A 320 1.47 19.68 13.15
N THR A 321 2.57 19.36 12.48
CA THR A 321 2.58 18.60 11.23
C THR A 321 2.21 17.13 11.45
N ASP A 322 1.31 16.61 10.63
CA ASP A 322 0.86 15.22 10.65
C ASP A 322 1.98 14.26 10.21
N GLN A 323 2.61 13.60 11.18
CA GLN A 323 3.61 12.58 10.93
C GLN A 323 2.98 11.20 10.69
N LEU A 324 1.69 10.99 10.95
CA LEU A 324 1.01 9.75 10.57
C LEU A 324 0.80 9.69 9.07
N SER A 325 0.36 10.77 8.44
CA SER A 325 0.23 10.84 6.98
C SER A 325 1.59 10.71 6.30
N ALA A 326 2.66 11.28 6.89
CA ALA A 326 4.02 11.07 6.42
C ALA A 326 4.52 9.63 6.67
N LYS A 327 4.23 9.04 7.84
CA LYS A 327 4.57 7.65 8.19
C LYS A 327 3.75 6.64 7.40
N MET A 328 2.50 6.92 7.04
CA MET A 328 1.65 6.13 6.14
C MET A 328 1.88 6.46 4.67
N GLY A 329 2.53 7.58 4.36
CA GLY A 329 3.09 7.86 3.04
C GLY A 329 4.41 7.09 2.82
N ALA A 330 5.24 6.99 3.87
CA ALA A 330 6.49 6.22 3.92
C ALA A 330 6.26 4.72 4.17
N ARG A 331 5.23 4.37 4.95
CA ARG A 331 4.57 3.07 5.09
C ARG A 331 3.22 3.12 4.41
N SER A 332 3.17 3.59 3.17
CA SER A 332 2.08 3.12 2.32
C SER A 332 2.16 1.60 2.41
N PRO A 333 1.07 0.87 2.75
CA PRO A 333 1.09 -0.58 2.65
C PRO A 333 1.71 -0.82 1.29
N SER A 334 2.85 -1.51 1.26
CA SER A 334 3.58 -1.58 0.02
C SER A 334 2.63 -2.32 -0.93
N ASN A 335 1.96 -1.59 -1.82
CA ASN A 335 1.19 -2.11 -2.95
C ASN A 335 2.11 -2.93 -3.88
N SER A 336 3.39 -3.02 -3.51
CA SER A 336 4.32 -4.10 -3.77
C SER A 336 3.72 -5.47 -3.45
N ILE A 337 3.08 -6.05 -4.45
CA ILE A 337 2.69 -7.44 -4.49
C ILE A 337 3.91 -8.27 -4.93
N TYR A 338 4.16 -9.41 -4.28
CA TYR A 338 5.30 -10.27 -4.59
C TYR A 338 4.84 -11.57 -5.22
N ASP A 339 5.53 -12.01 -6.26
CA ASP A 339 5.26 -13.30 -6.88
C ASP A 339 6.54 -13.92 -7.44
N LYS A 340 6.59 -15.25 -7.45
CA LYS A 340 7.62 -16.01 -8.16
C LYS A 340 6.96 -16.51 -9.43
N LEU A 341 7.38 -16.02 -10.59
CA LEU A 341 6.85 -16.40 -11.91
C LEU A 341 7.23 -17.85 -12.27
N ARG A 342 6.72 -18.79 -11.49
CA ARG A 342 6.83 -20.22 -11.74
C ARG A 342 6.06 -20.55 -13.01
N HIS A 343 6.52 -21.58 -13.71
CA HIS A 343 5.96 -22.02 -14.99
C HIS A 343 5.65 -23.52 -14.99
N ASP A 344 5.68 -24.16 -13.83
CA ASP A 344 5.25 -25.55 -13.66
C ASP A 344 3.72 -25.68 -13.80
N LYS A 345 3.21 -26.91 -13.90
CA LYS A 345 1.77 -27.15 -14.15
C LYS A 345 0.84 -26.61 -13.06
N SER A 346 1.33 -26.46 -11.83
CA SER A 346 0.55 -25.95 -10.69
C SER A 346 0.65 -24.44 -10.50
N SER A 347 1.57 -23.78 -11.22
CA SER A 347 1.72 -22.32 -11.22
C SER A 347 0.55 -21.60 -11.91
N PRO A 348 0.33 -20.30 -11.65
CA PRO A 348 -0.66 -19.50 -12.37
C PRO A 348 -0.50 -19.57 -13.89
N TYR A 349 0.75 -19.67 -14.39
CA TYR A 349 1.03 -19.90 -15.80
C TYR A 349 0.44 -21.23 -16.30
N GLY A 350 0.74 -22.34 -15.63
CA GLY A 350 0.29 -23.67 -16.03
C GLY A 350 -1.23 -23.81 -15.98
N LEU A 351 -1.85 -23.25 -14.95
CA LEU A 351 -3.30 -23.26 -14.78
C LEU A 351 -4.01 -22.34 -15.78
N LEU A 352 -3.42 -21.22 -16.17
CA LEU A 352 -3.93 -20.38 -17.25
C LEU A 352 -3.91 -21.11 -18.59
N GLU A 353 -2.81 -21.80 -18.92
CA GLU A 353 -2.73 -22.60 -20.15
C GLU A 353 -3.81 -23.68 -20.19
N LEU A 354 -4.01 -24.41 -19.09
CA LEU A 354 -5.09 -25.39 -18.95
C LEU A 354 -6.48 -24.75 -19.08
N THR A 355 -6.65 -23.53 -18.59
CA THR A 355 -7.91 -22.79 -18.64
C THR A 355 -8.27 -22.36 -20.07
N LEU A 356 -7.28 -21.96 -20.88
CA LEU A 356 -7.49 -21.48 -22.25
C LEU A 356 -7.47 -22.59 -23.31
N ALA A 357 -6.91 -23.76 -23.00
CA ALA A 357 -6.62 -24.83 -23.96
C ALA A 357 -7.83 -25.24 -24.83
N LYS A 358 -9.04 -25.30 -24.26
CA LYS A 358 -10.25 -25.71 -24.99
C LYS A 358 -10.90 -24.61 -25.83
N PHE A 359 -10.53 -23.35 -25.61
CA PHE A 359 -11.18 -22.20 -26.24
C PHE A 359 -10.42 -21.68 -27.46
N LEU A 360 -9.10 -21.86 -27.49
CA LEU A 360 -8.24 -21.36 -28.56
C LEU A 360 -7.78 -22.50 -29.47
N PRO A 361 -7.58 -22.24 -30.77
CA PRO A 361 -7.03 -23.24 -31.68
C PRO A 361 -5.57 -23.56 -31.34
N ASP A 362 -5.13 -24.74 -31.74
CA ASP A 362 -3.75 -25.21 -31.54
C ASP A 362 -2.71 -24.24 -32.15
N SER A 363 -3.05 -23.59 -33.25
CA SER A 363 -2.22 -22.56 -33.90
C SER A 363 -1.94 -21.35 -33.00
N VAL A 364 -2.78 -21.09 -32.00
CA VAL A 364 -2.57 -20.05 -30.98
C VAL A 364 -2.01 -20.65 -29.70
N ASN A 365 -2.52 -21.80 -29.24
CA ASN A 365 -2.07 -22.41 -27.99
C ASN A 365 -0.61 -22.86 -28.01
N ARG A 366 -0.11 -23.38 -29.15
CA ARG A 366 1.25 -23.93 -29.26
C ARG A 366 2.31 -22.87 -29.54
N THR A 367 1.95 -21.59 -29.58
CA THR A 367 2.85 -20.48 -29.94
C THR A 367 3.62 -19.89 -28.76
N LEU A 368 3.88 -20.67 -27.73
CA LEU A 368 4.83 -20.33 -26.66
C LEU A 368 5.93 -21.39 -26.65
N PRO A 369 7.22 -21.01 -26.49
CA PRO A 369 8.30 -22.00 -26.50
C PRO A 369 8.07 -22.97 -25.34
N LYS A 370 7.79 -24.24 -25.65
CA LYS A 370 7.77 -25.29 -24.62
C LYS A 370 9.16 -25.51 -24.02
N GLU A 371 10.21 -25.15 -24.77
CA GLU A 371 11.58 -24.96 -24.34
C GLU A 371 12.30 -24.21 -25.47
N ALA A 372 13.02 -23.13 -25.17
CA ALA A 372 13.93 -22.54 -26.16
C ALA A 372 15.17 -23.45 -26.25
N PRO A 373 15.80 -23.61 -27.45
CA PRO A 373 17.05 -24.36 -27.61
C PRO A 373 18.22 -23.86 -26.73
N THR A 374 18.05 -22.69 -26.10
CA THR A 374 19.03 -21.98 -25.28
C THR A 374 18.77 -22.02 -23.76
N GLY A 375 17.85 -22.87 -23.29
CA GLY A 375 17.80 -23.30 -21.88
C GLY A 375 17.27 -22.28 -20.85
N ALA A 376 16.43 -21.31 -21.24
CA ALA A 376 15.67 -20.49 -20.28
C ALA A 376 14.28 -20.13 -20.81
N TRP A 377 13.23 -20.53 -20.09
CA TRP A 377 11.86 -20.06 -20.28
C TRP A 377 11.72 -18.56 -20.01
N GLN A 378 10.82 -17.87 -20.74
CA GLN A 378 10.53 -16.43 -20.66
C GLN A 378 9.03 -16.22 -20.50
N LEU A 379 8.60 -15.35 -19.56
CA LEU A 379 7.19 -15.02 -19.37
C LEU A 379 6.59 -14.42 -20.66
N PRO A 380 5.51 -14.99 -21.20
CA PRO A 380 4.85 -14.41 -22.38
C PRO A 380 4.12 -13.10 -22.08
N ALA A 381 3.91 -12.29 -23.13
CA ALA A 381 3.17 -11.05 -23.03
C ALA A 381 1.74 -11.31 -22.54
N GLY A 382 1.29 -10.52 -21.55
CA GLY A 382 -0.04 -10.64 -20.94
C GLY A 382 -0.13 -11.64 -19.79
N TYR A 383 0.82 -12.57 -19.62
CA TYR A 383 0.70 -13.61 -18.59
C TYR A 383 0.91 -13.08 -17.18
N HIS A 384 1.59 -11.95 -17.01
CA HIS A 384 1.71 -11.26 -15.72
C HIS A 384 0.36 -10.86 -15.11
N LEU A 385 -0.73 -10.86 -15.89
CA LEU A 385 -2.08 -10.50 -15.42
C LEU A 385 -2.71 -11.56 -14.50
N VAL A 386 -2.22 -12.81 -14.52
CA VAL A 386 -2.62 -13.88 -13.58
C VAL A 386 -1.62 -14.07 -12.45
N PHE A 387 -0.61 -13.21 -12.37
CA PHE A 387 0.32 -13.13 -11.25
C PHE A 387 0.04 -11.82 -10.49
N PHE A 388 0.60 -11.73 -9.29
CA PHE A 388 0.44 -10.54 -8.44
C PHE A 388 -1.03 -10.25 -8.10
N PRO A 389 -1.70 -11.13 -7.31
CA PRO A 389 -3.07 -10.91 -6.85
C PRO A 389 -3.17 -9.66 -5.95
N PRO A 390 -4.36 -9.08 -5.77
CA PRO A 390 -4.56 -7.95 -4.87
C PRO A 390 -4.00 -8.25 -3.46
N PRO A 391 -3.32 -7.28 -2.80
CA PRO A 391 -2.70 -7.50 -1.49
C PRO A 391 -3.69 -7.39 -0.32
N THR A 392 -4.97 -7.13 -0.59
CA THR A 392 -6.03 -6.94 0.40
C THR A 392 -6.89 -8.19 0.57
N ALA A 393 -7.37 -8.44 1.79
CA ALA A 393 -8.40 -9.43 2.08
C ALA A 393 -9.81 -8.81 2.18
N ASN A 394 -9.90 -7.48 2.15
CA ASN A 394 -11.16 -6.77 2.23
C ASN A 394 -11.83 -6.77 0.85
N LEU A 395 -13.14 -7.04 0.85
CA LEU A 395 -13.97 -6.99 -0.34
C LEU A 395 -15.15 -6.05 -0.09
N LEU A 396 -15.52 -5.30 -1.12
CA LEU A 396 -16.75 -4.52 -1.16
C LEU A 396 -17.97 -5.42 -1.41
N ASP A 397 -19.17 -4.86 -1.31
CA ASP A 397 -20.44 -5.60 -1.48
C ASP A 397 -20.58 -6.28 -2.86
N ASP A 398 -19.92 -5.73 -3.89
CA ASP A 398 -19.88 -6.27 -5.25
C ASP A 398 -18.77 -7.31 -5.44
N GLY A 399 -17.97 -7.60 -4.42
CA GLY A 399 -16.84 -8.52 -4.44
C GLY A 399 -15.56 -7.95 -5.04
N THR A 400 -15.49 -6.66 -5.37
CA THR A 400 -14.22 -6.01 -5.74
C THR A 400 -13.37 -5.75 -4.50
N ASP A 401 -12.05 -5.69 -4.69
CA ASP A 401 -11.12 -5.22 -3.67
C ASP A 401 -11.41 -3.75 -3.28
N ASP A 402 -11.15 -3.40 -2.02
CA ASP A 402 -11.27 -2.03 -1.51
C ASP A 402 -10.17 -1.07 -2.01
N MET A 403 -9.17 -1.60 -2.71
CA MET A 403 -8.09 -0.79 -3.27
C MET A 403 -8.63 0.16 -4.35
N HIS A 404 -8.19 1.41 -4.27
CA HIS A 404 -8.57 2.49 -5.20
C HIS A 404 -10.05 2.88 -5.16
N PHE A 405 -10.85 2.32 -4.24
CA PHE A 405 -12.25 2.69 -4.07
C PHE A 405 -12.35 4.15 -3.58
N PRO A 406 -12.95 5.07 -4.37
CA PRO A 406 -13.00 6.49 -4.01
C PRO A 406 -14.03 6.81 -2.91
N GLY A 407 -14.76 5.81 -2.39
CA GLY A 407 -15.84 5.99 -1.43
C GLY A 407 -17.22 6.12 -2.09
N LYS A 408 -18.26 6.12 -1.25
CA LYS A 408 -19.64 6.35 -1.70
C LYS A 408 -19.78 7.78 -2.24
N PRO A 409 -20.59 8.02 -3.29
CA PRO A 409 -21.56 7.11 -3.90
C PRO A 409 -21.03 6.17 -4.99
N TRP A 410 -19.74 6.22 -5.37
CA TRP A 410 -19.21 5.52 -6.55
C TRP A 410 -18.88 4.04 -6.33
N VAL A 411 -19.90 3.25 -6.03
CA VAL A 411 -19.78 1.84 -5.63
C VAL A 411 -19.62 0.85 -6.80
N ARG A 412 -19.82 1.29 -8.05
CA ARG A 412 -19.72 0.41 -9.23
C ARG A 412 -18.39 0.65 -9.94
N ARG A 413 -17.60 -0.40 -10.17
CA ARG A 413 -16.25 -0.31 -10.77
C ARG A 413 -16.18 -1.01 -12.12
N MET A 414 -15.59 -0.36 -13.12
CA MET A 414 -15.35 -0.93 -14.45
C MET A 414 -13.92 -0.72 -14.93
N TRP A 415 -13.40 -1.69 -15.68
CA TRP A 415 -12.13 -1.59 -16.38
C TRP A 415 -12.33 -0.92 -17.74
N ALA A 416 -11.93 0.34 -17.89
CA ALA A 416 -12.15 1.12 -19.10
C ALA A 416 -11.07 0.94 -20.18
N GLY A 417 -9.87 0.51 -19.80
CA GLY A 417 -8.76 0.33 -20.73
C GLY A 417 -7.41 0.34 -20.04
N GLY A 418 -6.37 0.60 -20.81
CA GLY A 418 -5.03 0.71 -20.26
C GLY A 418 -3.93 0.70 -21.30
N SER A 419 -2.70 0.60 -20.81
CA SER A 419 -1.52 0.34 -21.61
C SER A 419 -0.57 -0.62 -20.89
N ILE A 420 0.22 -1.35 -21.66
CA ILE A 420 1.26 -2.22 -21.12
C ILE A 420 2.51 -2.00 -21.95
N GLU A 421 3.62 -1.68 -21.30
CA GLU A 421 4.95 -1.63 -21.88
C GLU A 421 5.76 -2.80 -21.33
N PHE A 422 6.35 -3.58 -22.24
CA PHE A 422 7.33 -4.60 -21.92
C PHE A 422 8.71 -4.10 -22.35
N ARG A 423 9.60 -3.84 -21.38
CA ARG A 423 10.95 -3.37 -21.71
C ARG A 423 11.65 -4.36 -22.63
N THR A 424 12.41 -3.81 -23.59
CA THR A 424 13.14 -4.56 -24.62
C THR A 424 14.64 -4.55 -24.39
N ASP A 425 15.10 -3.93 -23.31
CA ASP A 425 16.50 -3.83 -22.91
C ASP A 425 16.89 -4.93 -21.90
N GLY A 426 18.06 -4.76 -21.26
CA GLY A 426 18.59 -5.70 -20.27
C GLY A 426 17.67 -5.98 -19.08
N ARG A 427 16.64 -5.16 -18.80
CA ARG A 427 15.66 -5.39 -17.73
C ARG A 427 14.72 -6.55 -18.05
N ARG A 428 14.52 -6.89 -19.33
CA ARG A 428 13.66 -8.01 -19.73
C ARG A 428 14.12 -9.37 -19.19
N ARG A 429 15.40 -9.51 -18.84
CA ARG A 429 15.98 -10.71 -18.21
C ARG A 429 15.25 -11.11 -16.92
N TYR A 430 14.65 -10.15 -16.23
CA TYR A 430 13.90 -10.38 -15.00
C TYR A 430 12.65 -11.21 -15.20
N LEU A 431 12.17 -11.35 -16.45
CA LEU A 431 11.02 -12.17 -16.79
C LEU A 431 11.41 -13.59 -17.24
N THR A 432 12.66 -14.04 -16.99
CA THR A 432 13.16 -15.36 -17.36
C THR A 432 13.25 -16.33 -16.17
N SER A 433 13.04 -17.62 -16.42
CA SER A 433 13.18 -18.72 -15.45
C SER A 433 14.51 -18.74 -14.69
N LYS A 434 15.62 -18.34 -15.32
CA LYS A 434 16.94 -18.24 -14.68
C LYS A 434 16.97 -17.23 -13.53
N HIS A 435 16.10 -16.23 -13.53
CA HIS A 435 16.03 -15.23 -12.46
C HIS A 435 15.01 -15.59 -11.37
N HIS A 436 13.94 -16.30 -11.75
CA HIS A 436 12.85 -16.72 -10.85
C HIS A 436 13.22 -17.81 -9.85
N GLN A 437 14.33 -18.52 -10.09
CA GLN A 437 14.78 -19.58 -9.19
C GLN A 437 15.29 -19.02 -7.84
N ASP A 438 15.88 -17.81 -7.84
CA ASP A 438 16.55 -17.25 -6.66
C ASP A 438 15.93 -15.96 -6.10
N ASP A 439 15.11 -15.22 -6.87
CA ASP A 439 14.52 -13.95 -6.43
C ASP A 439 13.03 -13.83 -6.80
N ALA A 440 12.23 -13.23 -5.92
CA ALA A 440 10.83 -12.91 -6.23
C ALA A 440 10.78 -11.62 -7.05
N LEU A 441 9.80 -11.50 -7.95
CA LEU A 441 9.47 -10.22 -8.55
C LEU A 441 8.52 -9.44 -7.63
N ARG A 442 8.62 -8.12 -7.74
CA ARG A 442 7.76 -7.16 -7.04
C ARG A 442 6.96 -6.38 -8.07
N CYS A 443 5.65 -6.30 -7.89
CA CYS A 443 4.75 -5.43 -8.63
C CYS A 443 4.36 -4.27 -7.71
N ASN A 444 4.86 -3.07 -7.96
CA ASN A 444 4.47 -1.89 -7.19
C ASN A 444 3.31 -1.18 -7.89
N GLU A 445 2.18 -1.06 -7.20
CA GLU A 445 0.98 -0.43 -7.73
C GLU A 445 0.74 0.95 -7.09
N GLN A 446 0.44 1.96 -7.91
CA GLN A 446 0.26 3.35 -7.48
C GLN A 446 -0.83 4.05 -8.28
N ILE A 447 -1.65 4.86 -7.61
CA ILE A 447 -2.56 5.80 -8.29
C ILE A 447 -1.71 6.92 -8.92
N LYS A 448 -1.77 7.02 -10.24
CA LYS A 448 -1.11 8.08 -11.02
C LYS A 448 -1.95 9.35 -11.05
N ASP A 449 -3.26 9.20 -11.27
CA ASP A 449 -4.20 10.30 -11.38
C ASP A 449 -5.62 9.83 -11.01
N ALA A 450 -6.43 10.74 -10.49
CA ALA A 450 -7.84 10.51 -10.17
C ALA A 450 -8.65 11.75 -10.54
N VAL A 451 -9.54 11.62 -11.53
CA VAL A 451 -10.29 12.75 -12.09
C VAL A 451 -11.78 12.45 -12.12
N VAL A 452 -12.58 13.36 -11.55
CA VAL A 452 -14.03 13.33 -11.67
C VAL A 452 -14.44 13.93 -13.01
N LYS A 453 -15.25 13.22 -13.79
CA LYS A 453 -15.79 13.69 -15.08
C LYS A 453 -17.28 13.39 -15.17
N GLY A 454 -18.05 14.31 -15.73
CA GLY A 454 -19.49 14.13 -15.95
C GLY A 454 -20.25 15.42 -15.76
N SER A 455 -21.53 15.43 -16.13
CA SER A 455 -22.46 16.49 -15.76
C SER A 455 -22.92 16.28 -14.31
N VAL A 456 -23.45 17.34 -13.69
CA VAL A 456 -24.01 17.28 -12.33
C VAL A 456 -25.06 16.16 -12.24
N GLY A 457 -24.90 15.24 -11.29
CA GLY A 457 -25.76 14.06 -11.10
C GLY A 457 -25.42 12.84 -11.97
N ASN A 458 -24.39 12.92 -12.82
CA ASN A 458 -23.88 11.83 -13.67
C ASN A 458 -22.34 11.74 -13.61
N GLU A 459 -21.75 12.14 -12.49
CA GLU A 459 -20.32 12.16 -12.26
C GLU A 459 -19.74 10.75 -12.16
N LYS A 460 -18.59 10.55 -12.82
CA LYS A 460 -17.80 9.33 -12.76
C LYS A 460 -16.40 9.65 -12.31
N VAL A 461 -15.81 8.81 -11.47
CA VAL A 461 -14.41 8.95 -11.06
C VAL A 461 -13.55 8.08 -11.94
N TRP A 462 -12.61 8.69 -12.65
CA TRP A 462 -11.61 7.99 -13.46
C TRP A 462 -10.34 7.87 -12.64
N VAL A 463 -9.84 6.66 -12.43
CA VAL A 463 -8.63 6.40 -11.66
C VAL A 463 -7.62 5.68 -12.54
N ASP A 464 -6.49 6.33 -12.77
CA ASP A 464 -5.38 5.78 -13.53
C ASP A 464 -4.37 5.17 -12.57
N ILE A 465 -4.15 3.86 -12.69
CA ILE A 465 -3.25 3.09 -11.82
C ILE A 465 -2.04 2.66 -12.62
N THR A 466 -0.84 2.86 -12.08
CA THR A 466 0.41 2.36 -12.64
C THR A 466 0.90 1.16 -11.83
N ARG A 467 1.23 0.06 -12.52
CA ARG A 467 1.84 -1.14 -11.97
C ARG A 467 3.23 -1.34 -12.57
N ALA A 468 4.25 -1.29 -11.74
CA ALA A 468 5.65 -1.46 -12.14
C ALA A 468 6.19 -2.80 -11.63
N ILE A 469 6.48 -3.74 -12.54
CA ILE A 469 6.92 -5.10 -12.20
C ILE A 469 8.43 -5.23 -12.44
N GLY A 470 9.20 -5.50 -11.39
CA GLY A 470 10.66 -5.58 -11.45
C GLY A 470 11.29 -6.42 -10.32
N PRO A 471 12.64 -6.47 -10.26
CA PRO A 471 13.38 -7.38 -9.36
C PRO A 471 13.41 -6.91 -7.90
N THR A 472 13.09 -7.77 -6.93
CA THR A 472 13.01 -7.38 -5.51
C THR A 472 14.37 -6.98 -4.92
N ARG A 473 15.45 -7.74 -5.18
CA ARG A 473 16.76 -7.52 -4.54
C ARG A 473 17.45 -6.22 -4.93
N ALA A 474 17.20 -5.71 -6.14
CA ALA A 474 17.72 -4.42 -6.57
C ALA A 474 17.08 -3.26 -5.77
N TYR A 475 15.80 -3.39 -5.40
CA TYR A 475 15.08 -2.38 -4.65
C TYR A 475 15.43 -2.36 -3.16
N ARG A 476 15.54 -3.52 -2.51
CA ARG A 476 15.86 -3.62 -1.06
C ARG A 476 17.21 -3.00 -0.69
N LYS A 477 18.17 -2.98 -1.61
CA LYS A 477 19.52 -2.42 -1.35
C LYS A 477 19.60 -0.90 -1.51
N LEU A 478 18.66 -0.29 -2.22
CA LEU A 478 18.82 1.07 -2.76
C LEU A 478 17.76 2.06 -2.27
N ASN A 479 16.78 1.64 -1.46
CA ASN A 479 15.71 2.49 -0.92
C ASN A 479 15.05 3.39 -2.01
N LEU A 480 14.81 2.81 -3.19
CA LEU A 480 14.42 3.53 -4.40
C LEU A 480 13.01 4.16 -4.27
N SER A 481 12.88 5.38 -4.78
CA SER A 481 11.60 6.09 -4.99
C SER A 481 10.70 5.37 -6.00
N ALA A 482 9.42 5.77 -6.07
CA ALA A 482 8.47 5.22 -7.03
C ALA A 482 8.90 5.44 -8.50
N ALA A 483 9.47 6.62 -8.81
CA ALA A 483 9.97 6.93 -10.15
C ALA A 483 11.16 6.04 -10.53
N GLU A 484 12.08 5.78 -9.58
CA GLU A 484 13.19 4.87 -9.79
C GLU A 484 12.74 3.40 -9.89
N ALA A 485 11.63 3.04 -9.23
CA ALA A 485 10.98 1.73 -9.40
C ALA A 485 10.39 1.54 -10.79
N VAL A 486 9.81 2.57 -11.39
CA VAL A 486 9.37 2.53 -12.78
C VAL A 486 10.57 2.40 -13.74
N ASP A 487 11.68 3.10 -13.47
CA ASP A 487 12.89 2.99 -14.29
C ASP A 487 13.45 1.56 -14.30
N LYS A 488 13.45 0.85 -13.18
CA LYS A 488 14.03 -0.50 -13.08
C LYS A 488 13.07 -1.64 -13.44
N ALA A 489 11.79 -1.35 -13.69
CA ALA A 489 10.78 -2.33 -14.03
C ALA A 489 11.00 -2.99 -15.41
N ALA A 490 10.63 -4.27 -15.52
CA ALA A 490 10.58 -5.01 -16.77
C ALA A 490 9.23 -4.88 -17.49
N ILE A 491 8.15 -4.67 -16.72
CA ILE A 491 6.80 -4.39 -17.24
C ILE A 491 6.26 -3.14 -16.54
N ILE A 492 5.69 -2.23 -17.31
CA ILE A 492 4.95 -1.08 -16.82
C ILE A 492 3.54 -1.18 -17.37
N GLU A 493 2.56 -1.37 -16.52
CA GLU A 493 1.14 -1.47 -16.86
C GLU A 493 0.42 -0.23 -16.33
N THR A 494 -0.41 0.41 -17.16
CA THR A 494 -1.38 1.41 -16.74
C THR A 494 -2.77 0.84 -16.87
N ARG A 495 -3.58 0.94 -15.81
CA ARG A 495 -5.00 0.53 -15.80
C ARG A 495 -5.86 1.77 -15.67
N ASN A 496 -6.86 1.89 -16.53
CA ASN A 496 -7.86 2.95 -16.41
C ASN A 496 -9.11 2.33 -15.79
N LEU A 497 -9.38 2.67 -14.53
CA LEU A 497 -10.62 2.30 -13.85
C LEU A 497 -11.61 3.46 -13.92
N VAL A 498 -12.89 3.12 -13.99
CA VAL A 498 -13.98 4.08 -13.87
C VAL A 498 -14.93 3.62 -12.78
N PHE A 499 -15.22 4.51 -11.84
CA PHE A 499 -16.17 4.30 -10.77
C PHE A 499 -17.43 5.13 -11.03
N MET A 500 -18.58 4.51 -10.82
CA MET A 500 -19.90 5.05 -11.13
C MET A 500 -20.81 4.90 -9.90
N PRO A 501 -21.79 5.81 -9.72
CA PRO A 501 -22.80 5.67 -8.68
C PRO A 501 -23.59 4.38 -8.81
N ALA A 502 -24.18 3.92 -7.70
CA ALA A 502 -25.15 2.82 -7.71
C ALA A 502 -26.31 3.10 -8.68
N LYS A 503 -26.87 2.03 -9.26
CA LYS A 503 -28.11 2.09 -10.03
C LYS A 503 -29.29 1.71 -9.15
N THR A 504 -30.47 2.22 -9.46
CA THR A 504 -31.70 1.60 -8.94
C THR A 504 -32.00 0.29 -9.70
N PRO A 505 -32.74 -0.65 -9.09
CA PRO A 505 -33.16 -1.87 -9.79
C PRO A 505 -33.90 -1.59 -11.10
N GLU A 506 -34.71 -0.53 -11.16
CA GLU A 506 -35.45 -0.14 -12.36
C GLU A 506 -34.51 0.32 -13.48
N GLU A 507 -33.50 1.13 -13.15
CA GLU A 507 -32.47 1.56 -14.10
C GLU A 507 -31.63 0.38 -14.62
N ALA A 508 -31.32 -0.59 -13.75
CA ALA A 508 -30.59 -1.79 -14.13
C ALA A 508 -31.41 -2.64 -15.12
N ILE A 509 -32.70 -2.88 -14.84
CA ILE A 509 -33.60 -3.65 -15.71
C ILE A 509 -33.80 -2.94 -17.06
N ASP A 510 -34.01 -1.62 -17.05
CA ASP A 510 -34.17 -0.82 -18.27
C ASP A 510 -32.91 -0.91 -19.15
N ASP A 511 -31.72 -0.81 -18.56
CA ASP A 511 -30.45 -0.92 -19.30
C ASP A 511 -30.23 -2.28 -19.97
N VAL A 512 -30.74 -3.38 -19.40
CA VAL A 512 -30.68 -4.71 -20.04
C VAL A 512 -31.47 -4.73 -21.35
N SER A 513 -32.55 -3.94 -21.43
CA SER A 513 -33.42 -3.87 -22.60
C SER A 513 -32.92 -2.92 -23.70
N LYS A 514 -32.00 -2.00 -23.37
CA LYS A 514 -31.51 -0.99 -24.30
C LYS A 514 -30.60 -1.60 -25.38
N PRO A 515 -30.76 -1.22 -26.65
CA PRO A 515 -29.84 -1.63 -27.70
C PRO A 515 -28.44 -1.04 -27.43
N THR A 516 -27.42 -1.89 -27.48
CA THR A 516 -26.03 -1.44 -27.32
C THR A 516 -25.61 -0.69 -28.59
N ARG A 517 -25.01 0.50 -28.44
CA ARG A 517 -24.47 1.24 -29.59
C ARG A 517 -23.30 0.47 -30.21
N ILE A 518 -23.48 0.01 -31.45
CA ILE A 518 -22.48 -0.77 -32.19
C ILE A 518 -21.62 0.16 -33.05
N ILE A 519 -20.31 0.09 -32.91
CA ILE A 519 -19.35 0.73 -33.81
C ILE A 519 -18.64 -0.39 -34.57
N LYS A 520 -18.87 -0.53 -35.88
CA LYS A 520 -18.25 -1.60 -36.67
C LYS A 520 -16.80 -1.25 -37.08
N PRO A 521 -15.91 -2.25 -37.17
CA PRO A 521 -14.60 -2.08 -37.79
C PRO A 521 -14.72 -1.66 -39.26
N THR A 522 -13.98 -0.61 -39.63
CA THR A 522 -13.80 -0.20 -41.03
C THR A 522 -12.62 -0.92 -41.69
N ILE A 523 -11.87 -1.70 -40.91
CA ILE A 523 -10.62 -2.35 -41.32
C ILE A 523 -10.79 -3.87 -41.24
N LYS A 524 -10.27 -4.59 -42.23
CA LYS A 524 -10.29 -6.06 -42.27
C LYS A 524 -9.09 -6.63 -41.52
N PRO A 525 -9.26 -7.67 -40.67
CA PRO A 525 -8.12 -8.31 -40.01
C PRO A 525 -7.27 -9.12 -41.00
N ASP A 526 -5.96 -9.18 -40.74
CA ASP A 526 -5.06 -10.12 -41.43
C ASP A 526 -5.23 -11.53 -40.85
N PHE A 527 -5.50 -11.62 -39.55
CA PHE A 527 -5.77 -12.86 -38.84
C PHE A 527 -6.81 -12.63 -37.75
N SER A 528 -7.69 -13.61 -37.54
CA SER A 528 -8.67 -13.57 -36.46
C SER A 528 -9.00 -14.96 -35.92
N VAL A 529 -9.42 -14.99 -34.65
CA VAL A 529 -9.87 -16.20 -33.96
C VAL A 529 -11.14 -15.88 -33.20
N SER A 530 -12.17 -16.70 -33.39
CA SER A 530 -13.41 -16.60 -32.62
C SER A 530 -13.44 -17.60 -31.47
N ILE A 531 -13.96 -17.16 -30.33
CA ILE A 531 -14.24 -18.00 -29.16
C ILE A 531 -15.64 -17.71 -28.62
N ILE A 532 -16.18 -18.64 -27.83
CA ILE A 532 -17.39 -18.43 -27.02
C ILE A 532 -16.97 -18.66 -25.56
N PRO A 533 -16.73 -17.61 -24.76
CA PRO A 533 -16.36 -17.75 -23.37
C PRO A 533 -17.57 -18.25 -22.57
N ASP A 534 -17.43 -19.35 -21.84
CA ASP A 534 -18.50 -19.88 -20.98
C ASP A 534 -18.31 -19.42 -19.52
N ALA A 535 -19.33 -19.62 -18.68
CA ALA A 535 -19.24 -19.30 -17.25
C ALA A 535 -18.07 -20.00 -16.53
N ASN A 536 -17.64 -21.18 -17.00
CA ASN A 536 -16.52 -21.92 -16.42
C ASN A 536 -15.17 -21.24 -16.70
N LEU A 537 -14.99 -20.65 -17.89
CA LEU A 537 -13.82 -19.85 -18.21
C LEU A 537 -13.73 -18.64 -17.29
N LEU A 538 -14.84 -17.91 -17.14
CA LEU A 538 -14.90 -16.71 -16.31
C LEU A 538 -14.63 -17.06 -14.84
N PHE A 539 -15.22 -18.14 -14.33
CA PHE A 539 -14.96 -18.63 -12.97
C PHE A 539 -13.49 -19.00 -12.76
N ARG A 540 -12.90 -19.81 -13.66
CA ARG A 540 -11.48 -20.20 -13.55
C ARG A 540 -10.53 -19.01 -13.64
N PHE A 541 -10.81 -18.06 -14.52
CA PHE A 541 -10.00 -16.85 -14.64
C PHE A 541 -10.13 -15.94 -13.40
N SER A 542 -11.33 -15.83 -12.83
CA SER A 542 -11.57 -15.14 -11.56
C SER A 542 -10.75 -15.77 -10.43
N ALA A 543 -10.75 -17.11 -10.32
CA ALA A 543 -9.95 -17.83 -9.34
C ALA A 543 -8.43 -17.62 -9.55
N LEU A 544 -7.96 -17.62 -10.80
CA LEU A 544 -6.55 -17.39 -11.12
C LEU A 544 -6.07 -15.98 -10.78
N THR A 545 -6.94 -14.99 -10.94
CA THR A 545 -6.62 -13.57 -10.69
C THR A 545 -7.02 -13.11 -9.29
N PHE A 546 -7.57 -14.01 -8.48
CA PHE A 546 -8.14 -13.71 -7.16
C PHE A 546 -9.15 -12.55 -7.21
N ASN A 547 -9.93 -12.49 -8.29
CA ASN A 547 -10.92 -11.45 -8.55
C ASN A 547 -12.33 -11.99 -8.23
N ALA A 548 -12.91 -11.52 -7.13
CA ALA A 548 -14.22 -11.96 -6.66
C ALA A 548 -15.39 -11.08 -7.16
N HIS A 549 -15.15 -10.19 -8.11
CA HIS A 549 -16.17 -9.26 -8.61
C HIS A 549 -17.38 -10.00 -9.21
N ARG A 550 -18.55 -9.77 -8.62
CA ARG A 550 -19.78 -10.53 -8.86
C ARG A 550 -20.26 -10.48 -10.31
N ILE A 551 -19.94 -9.44 -11.09
CA ILE A 551 -20.30 -9.39 -12.52
C ILE A 551 -19.70 -10.53 -13.35
N HIS A 552 -18.69 -11.22 -12.84
CA HIS A 552 -18.03 -12.36 -13.50
C HIS A 552 -18.56 -13.72 -13.03
N LEU A 553 -19.31 -13.77 -11.93
CA LEU A 553 -19.63 -15.00 -11.19
C LEU A 553 -21.13 -15.18 -10.95
N ASP A 554 -21.85 -14.09 -10.73
CA ASP A 554 -23.26 -14.04 -10.34
C ASP A 554 -24.08 -13.39 -11.46
N ARG A 555 -24.77 -14.25 -12.22
CA ARG A 555 -25.57 -13.83 -13.38
C ARG A 555 -26.79 -13.02 -12.97
N GLU A 556 -27.34 -13.27 -11.79
CA GLU A 556 -28.49 -12.53 -11.28
C GLU A 556 -28.06 -11.12 -10.89
N TYR A 557 -26.99 -10.99 -10.11
CA TYR A 557 -26.42 -9.69 -9.75
C TYR A 557 -26.06 -8.84 -10.98
N ALA A 558 -25.38 -9.43 -11.97
CA ALA A 558 -25.02 -8.74 -13.20
C ALA A 558 -26.26 -8.13 -13.88
N ARG A 559 -27.39 -8.85 -13.88
CA ARG A 559 -28.63 -8.41 -14.53
C ARG A 559 -29.42 -7.41 -13.70
N THR A 560 -29.66 -7.72 -12.43
CA THR A 560 -30.64 -7.01 -11.60
C THR A 560 -30.03 -5.82 -10.84
N VAL A 561 -28.72 -5.79 -10.66
CA VAL A 561 -28.02 -4.71 -9.93
C VAL A 561 -27.18 -3.86 -10.88
N GLU A 562 -26.46 -4.47 -11.81
CA GLU A 562 -25.50 -3.77 -12.68
C GLU A 562 -26.10 -3.37 -14.05
N GLY A 563 -27.17 -4.05 -14.46
CA GLY A 563 -27.86 -3.83 -15.73
C GLY A 563 -27.14 -4.44 -16.95
N PHE A 564 -26.41 -5.53 -16.73
CA PHE A 564 -25.75 -6.32 -17.77
C PHE A 564 -26.57 -7.55 -18.15
N ARG A 565 -26.73 -7.83 -19.45
CA ARG A 565 -27.57 -8.95 -19.92
C ARG A 565 -27.05 -10.35 -19.56
N ASN A 566 -25.76 -10.49 -19.24
CA ASN A 566 -25.15 -11.74 -18.78
C ASN A 566 -23.86 -11.44 -18.00
N LEU A 567 -23.17 -12.49 -17.53
CA LEU A 567 -21.83 -12.39 -16.95
C LEU A 567 -20.88 -11.65 -17.91
N VAL A 568 -20.12 -10.71 -17.37
CA VAL A 568 -19.22 -9.87 -18.15
C VAL A 568 -17.85 -10.54 -18.24
N VAL A 569 -17.22 -10.54 -19.43
CA VAL A 569 -15.85 -11.02 -19.62
C VAL A 569 -14.86 -10.01 -19.03
N HIS A 570 -13.86 -10.48 -18.30
CA HIS A 570 -12.86 -9.62 -17.66
C HIS A 570 -12.09 -8.76 -18.68
N GLY A 571 -11.84 -7.50 -18.32
CA GLY A 571 -10.89 -6.64 -19.05
C GLY A 571 -9.50 -7.28 -19.18
N PRO A 572 -8.89 -7.78 -18.09
CA PRO A 572 -7.63 -8.53 -18.13
C PRO A 572 -7.64 -9.76 -19.04
N LEU A 573 -8.74 -10.52 -19.08
CA LEU A 573 -8.86 -11.68 -19.97
C LEU A 573 -8.88 -11.23 -21.43
N SER A 574 -9.60 -10.15 -21.74
CA SER A 574 -9.67 -9.58 -23.09
C SER A 574 -8.29 -9.16 -23.62
N ILE A 575 -7.52 -8.40 -22.84
CA ILE A 575 -6.17 -7.98 -23.25
C ILE A 575 -5.19 -9.16 -23.33
N LEU A 576 -5.32 -10.15 -22.45
CA LEU A 576 -4.52 -11.38 -22.48
C LEU A 576 -4.76 -12.16 -23.79
N LEU A 577 -6.02 -12.32 -24.19
CA LEU A 577 -6.39 -12.99 -25.44
C LEU A 577 -5.86 -12.22 -26.66
N MET A 578 -5.99 -10.89 -26.68
CA MET A 578 -5.42 -10.02 -27.72
C MET A 578 -3.91 -10.22 -27.86
N LEU A 579 -3.18 -10.21 -26.75
CA LEU A 579 -1.72 -10.42 -26.74
C LEU A 579 -1.33 -11.84 -27.15
N LYS A 580 -2.10 -12.86 -26.76
CA LYS A 580 -1.85 -14.27 -27.15
C LYS A 580 -2.08 -14.47 -28.65
N VAL A 581 -3.16 -13.91 -29.22
CA VAL A 581 -3.43 -13.96 -30.67
C VAL A 581 -2.38 -13.18 -31.45
N LEU A 582 -2.01 -11.96 -31.02
CA LEU A 582 -0.92 -11.19 -31.64
C LEU A 582 0.39 -11.99 -31.64
N SER A 583 0.77 -12.56 -30.50
CA SER A 583 2.00 -13.36 -30.36
C SER A 583 2.03 -14.59 -31.26
N SER A 584 0.87 -15.14 -31.63
CA SER A 584 0.78 -16.26 -32.58
C SER A 584 1.19 -15.86 -34.00
N GLN A 585 0.88 -14.62 -34.41
CA GLN A 585 1.17 -14.12 -35.76
C GLN A 585 2.60 -13.62 -35.91
N MET A 586 3.27 -13.31 -34.80
CA MET A 586 4.67 -12.86 -34.79
C MET A 586 5.68 -13.94 -35.21
N ARG A 587 5.26 -15.22 -35.27
CA ARG A 587 6.11 -16.35 -35.71
C ARG A 587 6.04 -16.60 -37.23
N SER A 588 5.13 -15.94 -37.93
CA SER A 588 4.91 -16.16 -39.35
C SER A 588 5.90 -15.34 -40.19
N LEU A 589 6.95 -16.03 -40.66
CA LEU A 589 7.64 -15.87 -41.95
C LEU A 589 8.42 -14.55 -42.19
N GLU A 590 9.76 -14.62 -42.19
CA GLU A 590 10.67 -14.13 -43.26
C GLU A 590 12.13 -14.00 -42.80
N THR A 591 12.42 -13.67 -41.53
CA THR A 591 13.78 -13.24 -41.12
C THR A 591 14.53 -14.17 -40.18
N GLY A 592 13.88 -15.19 -39.60
CA GLY A 592 14.49 -16.10 -38.61
C GLY A 592 14.83 -15.46 -37.25
N ILE A 593 14.55 -14.17 -37.07
CA ILE A 593 14.84 -13.43 -35.82
C ILE A 593 13.55 -13.35 -34.98
N PRO A 594 13.58 -13.76 -33.70
CA PRO A 594 12.37 -13.76 -32.87
C PRO A 594 11.85 -12.33 -32.65
N GLN A 595 10.56 -12.09 -32.86
CA GLN A 595 9.92 -10.82 -32.51
C GLN A 595 9.37 -10.86 -31.08
N MET A 596 9.28 -9.71 -30.42
CA MET A 596 8.71 -9.56 -29.07
C MET A 596 7.77 -8.36 -28.98
N VAL A 597 6.74 -8.48 -28.15
CA VAL A 597 5.83 -7.36 -27.86
C VAL A 597 6.58 -6.33 -27.02
N LYS A 598 6.54 -5.09 -27.47
CA LYS A 598 7.11 -3.91 -26.81
C LYS A 598 6.03 -3.14 -26.06
N SER A 599 4.88 -2.90 -26.67
CA SER A 599 3.78 -2.20 -26.01
C SER A 599 2.42 -2.52 -26.59
N ILE A 600 1.38 -2.23 -25.83
CA ILE A 600 -0.02 -2.20 -26.28
C ILE A 600 -0.77 -1.10 -25.53
N THR A 601 -1.63 -0.37 -26.21
CA THR A 601 -2.59 0.57 -25.62
C THR A 601 -3.98 0.19 -26.10
N TYR A 602 -4.96 0.11 -25.20
CA TYR A 602 -6.29 -0.39 -25.52
C TYR A 602 -7.40 0.29 -24.71
N LYS A 603 -8.61 0.24 -25.25
CA LYS A 603 -9.84 0.72 -24.61
C LYS A 603 -10.94 -0.31 -24.73
N ASN A 604 -11.66 -0.53 -23.64
CA ASN A 604 -12.90 -1.30 -23.62
C ASN A 604 -14.04 -0.36 -23.98
N LEU A 605 -14.71 -0.63 -25.10
CA LEU A 605 -15.74 0.22 -25.67
C LEU A 605 -17.14 -0.29 -25.33
N THR A 606 -17.35 -1.60 -25.43
CA THR A 606 -18.60 -2.25 -25.05
C THR A 606 -18.32 -3.54 -24.26
N PRO A 607 -19.19 -3.91 -23.29
CA PRO A 607 -19.01 -5.15 -22.54
C PRO A 607 -19.08 -6.38 -23.45
N LEU A 608 -18.26 -7.38 -23.13
CA LEU A 608 -18.32 -8.73 -23.70
C LEU A 608 -19.01 -9.64 -22.69
N PHE A 609 -19.78 -10.62 -23.18
CA PHE A 609 -20.61 -11.46 -22.33
C PHE A 609 -20.28 -12.94 -22.46
N ALA A 610 -20.52 -13.69 -21.39
CA ALA A 610 -20.49 -15.14 -21.44
C ALA A 610 -21.54 -15.69 -22.42
N ASP A 611 -21.26 -16.86 -22.97
CA ASP A 611 -22.11 -17.60 -23.90
C ASP A 611 -22.36 -16.88 -25.24
N GLU A 612 -21.65 -15.79 -25.51
CA GLU A 612 -21.72 -15.02 -26.75
C GLU A 612 -20.41 -15.11 -27.53
N LYS A 613 -20.49 -15.18 -28.87
CA LYS A 613 -19.30 -15.20 -29.71
C LYS A 613 -18.54 -13.88 -29.60
N MET A 614 -17.22 -13.97 -29.44
CA MET A 614 -16.30 -12.85 -29.59
C MET A 614 -15.19 -13.22 -30.58
N THR A 615 -14.73 -12.27 -31.39
CA THR A 615 -13.68 -12.50 -32.39
C THR A 615 -12.49 -11.59 -32.12
N ILE A 616 -11.34 -12.18 -31.80
CA ILE A 616 -10.09 -11.47 -31.60
C ILE A 616 -9.41 -11.30 -32.95
N CYS A 617 -9.08 -10.07 -33.30
CA CYS A 617 -8.61 -9.65 -34.61
C CYS A 617 -7.26 -8.93 -34.49
N VAL A 618 -6.34 -9.24 -35.41
CA VAL A 618 -5.06 -8.55 -35.55
C VAL A 618 -4.82 -8.15 -37.00
N ARG A 619 -4.22 -6.98 -37.20
CA ARG A 619 -3.80 -6.48 -38.50
C ARG A 619 -2.48 -5.75 -38.39
N ARG A 620 -1.53 -6.05 -39.26
CA ARG A 620 -0.28 -5.34 -39.37
C ARG A 620 -0.53 -3.99 -40.05
N GLN A 621 -0.08 -2.90 -39.45
CA GLN A 621 -0.17 -1.59 -40.10
C GLN A 621 0.85 -1.53 -41.26
N PRO A 622 0.50 -0.91 -42.41
CA PRO A 622 1.46 -0.67 -43.47
C PRO A 622 2.69 0.05 -42.94
N ARG A 623 3.90 -0.38 -43.34
CA ARG A 623 5.10 0.42 -43.12
C ARG A 623 4.89 1.76 -43.83
N ALA A 624 5.27 2.86 -43.21
CA ALA A 624 5.38 4.14 -43.89
C ALA A 624 6.49 4.05 -44.95
N SER A 625 6.22 3.42 -46.09
CA SER A 625 6.99 3.60 -47.30
C SER A 625 6.55 4.90 -47.92
N ALA A 626 7.51 5.75 -48.30
CA ALA A 626 7.35 6.98 -49.04
C ALA A 626 6.20 6.88 -50.06
N ALA A 627 5.03 7.42 -49.71
CA ALA A 627 3.98 7.65 -50.66
C ALA A 627 4.42 8.83 -51.51
N SER A 628 4.60 8.54 -52.79
CA SER A 628 4.63 9.47 -53.91
C SER A 628 3.74 10.68 -53.67
N THR A 629 4.35 11.85 -53.82
CA THR A 629 3.72 13.14 -54.08
C THR A 629 2.55 13.02 -55.06
N GLU A 630 1.33 13.12 -54.55
CA GLU A 630 0.32 13.98 -55.16
C GLU A 630 -0.13 14.95 -54.07
N ALA A 631 0.11 16.22 -54.35
CA ALA A 631 -0.09 17.33 -53.45
C ALA A 631 -1.57 17.59 -53.23
N ASP A 632 -1.98 17.72 -51.97
CA ASP A 632 -2.99 18.70 -51.62
C ASP A 632 -2.41 19.60 -50.53
N ALA A 633 -2.33 20.88 -50.85
CA ALA A 633 -1.57 21.87 -50.10
C ALA A 633 -2.46 22.42 -48.98
N THR A 634 -2.17 22.07 -47.73
CA THR A 634 -2.35 22.90 -46.53
C THR A 634 -2.03 22.08 -45.29
N GLU A 635 -0.75 21.96 -44.91
CA GLU A 635 -0.30 21.87 -43.51
C GLU A 635 1.24 21.86 -43.46
N THR A 636 1.78 22.42 -42.38
CA THR A 636 3.20 22.69 -42.11
C THR A 636 4.14 21.48 -42.28
N PRO A 637 5.41 21.67 -42.71
CA PRO A 637 6.30 20.55 -43.01
C PRO A 637 6.74 19.82 -41.74
N ILE A 638 6.50 18.51 -41.70
CA ILE A 638 7.12 17.59 -40.74
C ILE A 638 8.61 17.50 -41.10
N LYS A 639 9.50 17.77 -40.14
CA LYS A 639 10.97 17.72 -40.32
C LYS A 639 11.40 16.34 -40.82
N ALA A 640 12.14 16.31 -41.94
CA ALA A 640 12.62 15.11 -42.63
C ALA A 640 13.42 14.14 -41.74
N ASP A 641 14.06 14.63 -40.67
CA ASP A 641 14.81 13.83 -39.70
C ASP A 641 13.94 12.80 -38.94
N SER A 642 12.63 13.07 -38.80
CA SER A 642 11.71 12.17 -38.11
C SER A 642 11.24 10.98 -38.97
N ILE A 643 11.35 11.10 -40.29
CA ILE A 643 10.93 10.06 -41.26
C ILE A 643 12.06 9.03 -41.45
N GLN A 644 13.31 9.48 -41.43
CA GLN A 644 14.48 8.59 -41.55
C GLN A 644 14.65 7.67 -40.32
N ALA A 645 14.39 8.18 -39.10
CA ALA A 645 14.52 7.41 -37.85
C ALA A 645 13.51 6.25 -37.71
N ALA A 646 12.36 6.32 -38.38
CA ALA A 646 11.33 5.28 -38.33
C ALA A 646 11.71 4.04 -39.17
N ALA A 647 12.43 4.23 -40.28
CA ALA A 647 12.84 3.17 -41.20
C ALA A 647 13.89 2.20 -40.58
N ASP A 648 14.71 2.68 -39.65
CA ASP A 648 15.81 1.92 -39.02
C ASP A 648 15.47 1.27 -37.67
N SER A 649 14.23 1.41 -37.17
CA SER A 649 13.89 1.07 -35.78
C SER A 649 13.56 -0.39 -35.48
N GLY A 650 13.34 -1.24 -36.50
CA GLY A 650 12.93 -2.63 -36.31
C GLY A 650 11.56 -2.83 -35.63
N ILE A 651 10.76 -1.76 -35.49
CA ILE A 651 9.42 -1.75 -34.88
C ILE A 651 8.36 -2.09 -35.93
N THR A 652 7.41 -2.96 -35.58
CA THR A 652 6.18 -3.21 -36.36
C THR A 652 4.96 -2.84 -35.52
N LYS A 653 4.08 -1.99 -36.08
CA LYS A 653 2.81 -1.57 -35.48
C LYS A 653 1.66 -2.47 -35.93
N TRP A 654 0.73 -2.72 -35.02
CA TRP A 654 -0.43 -3.59 -35.21
C TRP A 654 -1.69 -2.92 -34.71
N ASP A 655 -2.78 -3.04 -35.46
CA ASP A 655 -4.12 -2.86 -34.93
C ASP A 655 -4.56 -4.18 -34.31
N VAL A 656 -5.10 -4.11 -33.09
CA VAL A 656 -5.60 -5.28 -32.37
C VAL A 656 -6.95 -4.93 -31.79
N TRP A 657 -7.95 -5.77 -31.99
CA TRP A 657 -9.30 -5.51 -31.47
C TRP A 657 -10.06 -6.80 -31.19
N ILE A 658 -11.18 -6.65 -30.50
CA ILE A 658 -12.16 -7.71 -30.29
C ILE A 658 -13.50 -7.23 -30.83
N GLU A 659 -14.13 -8.07 -31.65
CA GLU A 659 -15.50 -7.90 -32.10
C GLU A 659 -16.46 -8.67 -31.19
N ASN A 660 -17.61 -8.07 -30.86
CA ASN A 660 -18.71 -8.73 -30.18
C ASN A 660 -19.51 -9.65 -31.13
N ALA A 661 -20.56 -10.30 -30.64
CA ALA A 661 -21.39 -11.22 -31.42
C ALA A 661 -22.06 -10.56 -32.65
N GLU A 662 -22.23 -9.23 -32.62
CA GLU A 662 -22.85 -8.43 -33.67
C GLU A 662 -21.81 -7.82 -34.64
N GLY A 663 -20.52 -8.12 -34.45
CA GLY A 663 -19.42 -7.62 -35.28
C GLY A 663 -18.98 -6.19 -34.98
N GLY A 664 -19.41 -5.61 -33.85
CA GLY A 664 -18.97 -4.29 -33.39
C GLY A 664 -17.72 -4.35 -32.53
N TYR A 665 -16.94 -3.27 -32.47
CA TYR A 665 -15.82 -3.14 -31.55
C TYR A 665 -16.28 -3.25 -30.09
N ALA A 666 -15.78 -4.29 -29.42
CA ALA A 666 -15.86 -4.43 -27.97
C ALA A 666 -14.61 -3.89 -27.29
N VAL A 667 -13.44 -4.23 -27.82
CA VAL A 667 -12.14 -3.74 -27.35
C VAL A 667 -11.34 -3.28 -28.57
N LYS A 668 -10.67 -2.14 -28.49
CA LYS A 668 -9.83 -1.61 -29.56
C LYS A 668 -8.48 -1.18 -29.01
N GLY A 669 -7.40 -1.53 -29.68
CA GLY A 669 -6.06 -1.13 -29.30
C GLY A 669 -5.05 -1.12 -30.44
N THR A 670 -3.85 -0.65 -30.11
CA THR A 670 -2.69 -0.61 -30.99
C THR A 670 -1.51 -1.21 -30.24
N ALA A 671 -0.75 -2.08 -30.90
CA ALA A 671 0.42 -2.73 -30.32
C ALA A 671 1.69 -2.47 -31.14
N GLU A 672 2.82 -2.42 -30.45
CA GLU A 672 4.15 -2.37 -31.06
C GLU A 672 4.91 -3.65 -30.76
N THR A 673 5.57 -4.18 -31.77
CA THR A 673 6.45 -5.35 -31.68
C THR A 673 7.84 -4.97 -32.20
N VAL A 674 8.88 -5.60 -31.67
CA VAL A 674 10.27 -5.36 -32.08
C VAL A 674 10.98 -6.67 -32.38
N THR A 675 11.95 -6.60 -33.29
CA THR A 675 12.81 -7.74 -33.64
C THR A 675 13.91 -7.91 -32.57
N ALA A 676 14.07 -9.11 -31.99
CA ALA A 676 15.03 -9.37 -30.92
C ALA A 676 16.48 -9.21 -31.40
N GLY A 677 17.30 -8.45 -30.67
CA GLY A 677 18.69 -8.15 -31.02
C GLY A 677 18.97 -6.69 -31.37
N TYR A 678 17.94 -5.87 -31.56
CA TYR A 678 18.07 -4.40 -31.57
C TYR A 678 18.18 -3.87 -30.13
N ALA A 679 19.42 -3.85 -29.61
CA ALA A 679 19.73 -2.99 -28.47
C ALA A 679 19.68 -1.53 -28.93
N SER A 680 18.95 -0.69 -28.19
CA SER A 680 19.04 0.77 -28.29
C SER A 680 20.52 1.20 -28.39
N PRO A 681 20.89 2.26 -29.16
CA PRO A 681 22.27 2.72 -29.33
C PRO A 681 22.98 3.17 -28.04
N THR A 682 22.32 3.06 -26.88
CA THR A 682 22.74 3.62 -25.60
C THR A 682 23.33 2.60 -24.63
N ASP A 683 23.72 1.40 -25.05
CA ASP A 683 24.49 0.47 -24.19
C ASP A 683 25.99 0.82 -24.19
N PRO A 684 26.54 1.45 -23.13
CA PRO A 684 27.94 1.86 -23.07
C PRO A 684 28.88 0.65 -23.04
N LYS A 685 28.38 -0.55 -22.73
CA LYS A 685 29.20 -1.76 -22.59
C LYS A 685 29.57 -2.42 -23.91
N ARG A 686 28.92 -2.04 -25.03
CA ARG A 686 29.27 -2.56 -26.36
C ARG A 686 30.40 -1.75 -27.04
N LEU A 687 30.50 -0.44 -26.76
CA LEU A 687 31.60 0.42 -27.23
C LEU A 687 32.97 -0.03 -26.69
N VAL A 688 33.02 -0.59 -25.48
CA VAL A 688 34.30 -1.06 -24.88
C VAL A 688 34.78 -2.39 -25.49
N ARG A 689 33.90 -3.18 -26.11
CA ARG A 689 34.29 -4.47 -26.74
C ARG A 689 34.69 -4.35 -28.21
N LEU A 690 34.33 -3.28 -28.90
CA LEU A 690 34.71 -3.04 -30.31
C LEU A 690 36.04 -2.28 -30.46
N VAL A 691 36.64 -1.82 -29.36
CA VAL A 691 37.97 -1.16 -29.35
C VAL A 691 39.09 -2.11 -28.84
N LYS A 692 38.76 -3.36 -28.50
CA LYS A 692 39.74 -4.38 -28.04
C LYS A 692 39.55 -5.76 -28.68
N GLY A 693 39.04 -5.82 -29.91
CA GLY A 693 38.98 -7.03 -30.71
C GLY A 693 39.75 -6.84 -32.01
#